data_AF-A0A6G8NTX1-F1
#
_entry.id   AF-A0A6G8NTX1-F1
#
_cell.length_a   1.000
_cell.length_b   1.000
_cell.length_c   1.000
_cell.angle_alpha   90.00
_cell.angle_beta   90.00
_cell.angle_gamma   90.00
#
_symmetry.space_group_name_H-M   'P 1'
#
loop_
_entity.id
_entity.type
_entity.pdbx_description
1 polymer ?
#
loop_
_entity_poly.entity_id
_entity_poly.type
_entity_poly.pdbx_seq_one_letter_code
_entity_poly.pdbx_strand_id
1 'polypeptide(L)'
;MDITAFLDALKNARSRVIAVDTSGPEALQALNGRLAVALGAGFPRDSGIAGIVLKKSPHDSSLCSVVAGTASTLLTQPPLKKLAGQSPAQVLDSMVFFIKDASPDSLLTALLLVAHVAGVAKIDTTFDQWITSVTNWDLGHMPEQPFRSWPALASALSHSHFAVSDASASRSPAPFARAPLRPEAAWDRSFEFLINSLKSGHEPEQMPRVPGSLAVIALRRLEQVYEHTLTHATMLRLSVPAADAPTAHVMVDTLVYVEDDPSDAVKIFGRADTKRASGGRGFKLGVTYRPTADAWNRFTIHGDPTEGLDLTRLWVELERRETDAYREPATGFITRMADKGAPGRDEFTAGNADSLKFLPKGISGPNSFKIDDLDRLSNKNGEARVLASVNNIWCNPWFLLKDASLIASPGLDEARAQAEPSRLTWEQVLDSLWTVFNPLSGIRVQARLSSKEATLEEVELLKAPAMDPGQDGPVFRYLDWTKGTAKSNQTRGIELNDSDVRILAALAEQPARPAPIGLANLPPRTECRLVMLNGGCAVLSNGGCVVIDDWHDPRLKDSEIIEAMQKAAEWRKQLDCHEVDLSTFNKEWKGEAGERNASGSVRQSARQRQNSARGWLKEGASYRLLGQVALGRSTLAGQRVKAAASLKDANARLLYQELKSFWGLAERESYVDQGYQQSEASAKALLDARSARLVRYLAIYGFPAFVSSNISKPMANIVNAFCVSRHWILWTTPSPLYDALITGEEALSWIAWTLFLAWVVSALYRKWDPVLASALDR
;
A
#
# COMPACT_ATOMS: atom_id res chain seq x y z
N MET A 1 49.23 32.61 -4.53
CA MET A 1 48.01 33.32 -4.98
C MET A 1 46.97 33.23 -3.87
N ASP A 2 46.24 34.30 -3.57
CA ASP A 2 45.11 34.26 -2.63
C ASP A 2 43.82 33.73 -3.32
N ILE A 3 42.83 33.35 -2.51
CA ILE A 3 41.62 32.66 -3.00
C ILE A 3 40.69 33.60 -3.76
N THR A 4 40.62 34.87 -3.37
CA THR A 4 39.80 35.86 -4.06
C THR A 4 40.30 36.07 -5.49
N ALA A 5 41.60 36.26 -5.67
CA ALA A 5 42.22 36.38 -6.99
C ALA A 5 42.07 35.10 -7.83
N PHE A 6 42.12 33.92 -7.19
CA PHE A 6 41.87 32.65 -7.84
C PHE A 6 40.44 32.56 -8.40
N LEU A 7 39.43 32.85 -7.59
CA LEU A 7 38.02 32.79 -8.01
C LEU A 7 37.66 33.89 -9.02
N ASP A 8 38.27 35.08 -8.91
CA ASP A 8 38.11 36.15 -9.90
C ASP A 8 38.65 35.75 -11.27
N ALA A 9 39.81 35.10 -11.31
CA ALA A 9 40.40 34.59 -12.55
C ALA A 9 39.51 33.55 -13.25
N LEU A 10 38.73 32.77 -12.49
CA LEU A 10 37.85 31.74 -13.02
C LEU A 10 36.46 32.23 -13.42
N LYS A 11 36.01 33.40 -12.95
CA LYS A 11 34.63 33.91 -13.18
C LYS A 11 34.20 33.91 -14.65
N ASN A 12 35.11 34.28 -15.55
CA ASN A 12 34.85 34.38 -16.98
C ASN A 12 35.51 33.25 -17.78
N ALA A 13 36.23 32.34 -17.11
CA ALA A 13 36.87 31.21 -17.75
C ALA A 13 35.85 30.10 -17.97
N ARG A 14 35.92 29.43 -19.13
CA ARG A 14 35.07 28.27 -19.42
C ARG A 14 35.91 27.01 -19.41
N SER A 15 35.50 26.06 -18.60
CA SER A 15 36.00 24.69 -18.63
C SER A 15 35.57 24.02 -19.94
N ARG A 16 36.46 23.20 -20.50
CA ARG A 16 36.13 22.34 -21.65
C ARG A 16 35.84 20.95 -21.14
N VAL A 17 34.68 20.41 -21.49
CA VAL A 17 34.27 19.06 -21.09
C VAL A 17 33.92 18.20 -22.29
N ILE A 18 34.18 16.90 -22.17
CA ILE A 18 33.81 15.87 -23.13
C ILE A 18 33.11 14.75 -22.35
N ALA A 19 31.96 14.30 -22.83
CA ALA A 19 31.26 13.18 -22.22
C ALA A 19 32.02 11.87 -22.45
N VAL A 20 32.12 11.01 -21.44
CA VAL A 20 32.89 9.75 -21.50
C VAL A 20 32.34 8.73 -22.52
N ASP A 21 31.09 8.90 -22.96
CA ASP A 21 30.43 8.10 -23.99
C ASP A 21 30.65 8.63 -25.42
N THR A 22 31.31 9.78 -25.57
CA THR A 22 31.74 10.33 -26.88
C THR A 22 32.65 9.33 -27.60
N SER A 23 32.53 9.23 -28.92
CA SER A 23 33.37 8.32 -29.71
C SER A 23 34.85 8.72 -29.61
N GLY A 24 35.75 7.73 -29.63
CA GLY A 24 37.20 7.96 -29.53
C GLY A 24 37.75 8.98 -30.55
N PRO A 25 37.38 8.90 -31.85
CA PRO A 25 37.80 9.87 -32.86
C PRO A 25 37.31 11.30 -32.59
N GLU A 26 36.05 11.47 -32.21
CA GLU A 26 35.48 12.79 -31.87
C GLU A 26 36.13 13.36 -30.62
N ALA A 27 36.38 12.53 -29.60
CA ALA A 27 37.07 12.92 -28.38
C ALA A 27 38.51 13.39 -28.66
N LEU A 28 39.25 12.69 -29.51
CA LEU A 28 40.61 13.08 -29.93
C LEU A 28 40.60 14.43 -30.67
N GLN A 29 39.62 14.65 -31.55
CA GLN A 29 39.47 15.92 -32.26
C GLN A 29 39.15 17.06 -31.30
N ALA A 30 38.20 16.85 -30.37
CA ALA A 30 37.78 17.85 -29.39
C ALA A 30 38.88 18.18 -28.36
N LEU A 31 39.78 17.23 -28.06
CA LEU A 31 40.93 17.46 -27.18
C LEU A 31 41.85 18.57 -27.70
N ASN A 32 42.03 18.65 -29.03
CA ASN A 32 42.78 19.71 -29.71
C ASN A 32 44.14 20.02 -29.05
N GLY A 33 44.91 18.97 -28.73
CA GLY A 33 46.25 19.06 -28.14
C GLY A 33 46.33 19.49 -26.68
N ARG A 34 45.19 19.65 -26.00
CA ARG A 34 45.13 19.97 -24.56
C ARG A 34 45.38 18.74 -23.68
N LEU A 35 45.61 18.98 -22.40
CA LEU A 35 45.74 17.90 -21.42
C LEU A 35 44.37 17.26 -21.14
N ALA A 36 44.25 15.96 -21.44
CA ALA A 36 43.07 15.18 -21.10
C ALA A 36 43.10 14.82 -19.60
N VAL A 37 42.02 15.13 -18.89
CA VAL A 37 41.83 14.78 -17.47
C VAL A 37 40.50 14.07 -17.31
N ALA A 38 40.51 12.80 -16.93
CA ALA A 38 39.29 12.05 -16.66
C ALA A 38 38.93 12.12 -15.17
N LEU A 39 37.67 12.47 -14.88
CA LEU A 39 37.14 12.61 -13.52
C LEU A 39 36.24 11.41 -13.20
N GLY A 40 36.72 10.54 -12.31
CA GLY A 40 36.04 9.32 -11.88
C GLY A 40 36.12 8.20 -12.94
N ALA A 41 35.51 8.44 -14.10
CA ALA A 41 35.55 7.53 -15.24
C ALA A 41 36.88 7.62 -16.01
N GLY A 42 37.21 6.57 -16.76
CA GLY A 42 38.34 6.57 -17.69
C GLY A 42 38.04 7.31 -19.00
N PHE A 43 38.97 7.25 -19.95
CA PHE A 43 38.77 7.74 -21.32
C PHE A 43 37.92 6.76 -22.16
N PRO A 44 37.32 7.20 -23.27
CA PRO A 44 36.63 6.30 -24.20
C PRO A 44 37.53 5.14 -24.62
N ARG A 45 37.00 3.90 -24.61
CA ARG A 45 37.75 2.70 -25.06
C ARG A 45 38.23 2.86 -26.50
N ASP A 46 39.41 2.31 -26.79
CA ASP A 46 40.05 2.33 -28.10
C ASP A 46 40.38 3.74 -28.65
N SER A 47 40.27 4.78 -27.81
CA SER A 47 40.65 6.16 -28.19
C SER A 47 42.16 6.41 -28.20
N GLY A 48 42.95 5.59 -27.50
CA GLY A 48 44.39 5.80 -27.35
C GLY A 48 44.78 7.11 -26.66
N ILE A 49 43.83 7.81 -26.02
CA ILE A 49 44.06 9.09 -25.36
C ILE A 49 45.01 8.88 -24.18
N ALA A 50 46.15 9.56 -24.21
CA ALA A 50 47.07 9.67 -23.08
C ALA A 50 46.68 10.89 -22.24
N GLY A 51 46.41 10.67 -20.95
CA GLY A 51 46.00 11.72 -20.03
C GLY A 51 46.04 11.28 -18.58
N ILE A 52 45.49 12.11 -17.72
CA ILE A 52 45.41 11.85 -16.28
C ILE A 52 44.04 11.27 -15.97
N VAL A 53 44.01 10.15 -15.24
CA VAL A 53 42.78 9.57 -14.73
C VAL A 53 42.76 9.75 -13.22
N LEU A 54 41.85 10.59 -12.75
CA LEU A 54 41.56 10.74 -11.34
C LEU A 54 40.45 9.75 -10.99
N LYS A 55 40.76 8.73 -10.19
CA LYS A 55 39.82 7.67 -9.81
C LYS A 55 39.81 7.48 -8.30
N LYS A 56 38.64 7.11 -7.78
CA LYS A 56 38.47 6.68 -6.39
C LYS A 56 38.96 5.24 -6.24
N SER A 57 39.70 4.96 -5.18
CA SER A 57 39.95 3.61 -4.70
C SER A 57 38.67 3.02 -4.10
N PRO A 58 38.60 1.70 -3.86
CA PRO A 58 37.47 1.12 -3.19
C PRO A 58 37.20 1.66 -1.77
N HIS A 59 38.21 2.27 -1.14
CA HIS A 59 38.15 2.79 0.23
C HIS A 59 37.98 4.31 0.29
N ASP A 60 38.01 5.00 -0.86
CA ASP A 60 37.94 6.46 -0.90
C ASP A 60 36.47 6.91 -0.85
N SER A 61 36.20 7.95 -0.06
CA SER A 61 34.84 8.46 0.18
C SER A 61 34.33 9.39 -0.91
N SER A 62 35.21 10.11 -1.61
CA SER A 62 34.85 11.04 -2.70
C SER A 62 36.09 11.37 -3.56
N LEU A 63 35.91 11.89 -4.77
CA LEU A 63 37.02 12.23 -5.65
C LEU A 63 37.71 13.53 -5.21
N CYS A 64 36.93 14.51 -4.73
CA CYS A 64 37.47 15.77 -4.25
C CYS A 64 38.36 15.60 -3.01
N SER A 65 37.99 14.69 -2.08
CA SER A 65 38.82 14.36 -0.92
C SER A 65 40.14 13.70 -1.32
N VAL A 66 40.13 12.83 -2.33
CA VAL A 66 41.35 12.22 -2.89
C VAL A 66 42.29 13.28 -3.45
N VAL A 67 41.77 14.22 -4.25
CA VAL A 67 42.60 15.29 -4.82
C VAL A 67 43.19 16.19 -3.74
N ALA A 68 42.38 16.59 -2.75
CA ALA A 68 42.85 17.39 -1.62
C ALA A 68 43.96 16.67 -0.82
N GLY A 69 43.82 15.36 -0.61
CA GLY A 69 44.81 14.54 0.12
C GLY A 69 46.08 14.19 -0.66
N THR A 70 46.04 14.25 -2.00
CA THR A 70 47.14 13.77 -2.87
C THR A 70 47.80 14.86 -3.72
N ALA A 71 47.49 16.13 -3.45
CA ALA A 71 47.95 17.28 -4.23
C ALA A 71 49.46 17.29 -4.51
N SER A 72 50.28 17.01 -3.49
CA SER A 72 51.74 16.99 -3.63
C SER A 72 52.22 15.90 -4.60
N THR A 73 51.59 14.74 -4.60
CA THR A 73 51.87 13.63 -5.52
C THR A 73 51.35 13.92 -6.93
N LEU A 74 50.15 14.48 -7.07
CA LEU A 74 49.56 14.84 -8.36
C LEU A 74 50.46 15.81 -9.14
N LEU A 75 51.02 16.82 -8.47
CA LEU A 75 51.91 17.80 -9.10
C LEU A 75 53.27 17.24 -9.55
N THR A 76 53.63 16.02 -9.15
CA THR A 76 54.84 15.35 -9.68
C THR A 76 54.64 14.78 -11.08
N GLN A 77 53.39 14.63 -11.53
CA GLN A 77 53.10 14.09 -12.85
C GLN A 77 53.60 15.06 -13.95
N PRO A 78 54.40 14.60 -14.92
CA PRO A 78 55.01 15.45 -15.94
C PRO A 78 54.04 16.40 -16.67
N PRO A 79 52.83 15.99 -17.09
CA PRO A 79 51.90 16.90 -17.76
C PRO A 79 51.38 18.03 -16.86
N LEU A 80 51.09 17.77 -15.57
CA LEU A 80 50.64 18.82 -14.63
C LEU A 80 51.79 19.75 -14.24
N LYS A 81 52.99 19.21 -14.05
CA LYS A 81 54.18 19.99 -13.73
C LYS A 81 54.50 21.04 -14.78
N LYS A 82 54.18 20.79 -16.07
CA LYS A 82 54.34 21.77 -17.16
C LYS A 82 53.37 22.95 -17.07
N LEU A 83 52.22 22.75 -16.44
CA LEU A 83 51.20 23.78 -16.24
C LEU A 83 51.37 24.53 -14.92
N ALA A 84 52.24 24.03 -14.04
CA ALA A 84 52.45 24.59 -12.71
C ALA A 84 52.92 26.07 -12.78
N GLY A 85 52.29 26.92 -11.98
CA GLY A 85 52.64 28.35 -11.89
C GLY A 85 52.03 29.24 -12.98
N GLN A 86 51.23 28.69 -13.90
CA GLN A 86 50.38 29.49 -14.80
C GLN A 86 49.20 30.12 -14.04
N SER A 87 48.55 31.13 -14.64
CA SER A 87 47.33 31.70 -14.05
C SER A 87 46.19 30.67 -14.04
N PRO A 88 45.23 30.72 -13.08
CA PRO A 88 44.14 29.76 -12.99
C PRO A 88 43.32 29.60 -14.28
N ALA A 89 43.06 30.70 -14.99
CA ALA A 89 42.35 30.68 -16.27
C ALA A 89 43.13 29.96 -17.38
N GLN A 90 44.46 30.13 -17.42
CA GLN A 90 45.33 29.43 -18.38
C GLN A 90 45.44 27.94 -18.07
N VAL A 91 45.53 27.59 -16.78
CA VAL A 91 45.49 26.19 -16.34
C VAL A 91 44.17 25.54 -16.80
N LEU A 92 43.05 26.22 -16.56
CA LEU A 92 41.73 25.71 -16.95
C LEU A 92 41.57 25.55 -18.47
N ASP A 93 41.99 26.52 -19.29
CA ASP A 93 41.90 26.41 -20.76
C ASP A 93 42.90 25.39 -21.34
N SER A 94 43.95 25.05 -20.61
CA SER A 94 44.93 24.01 -21.01
C SER A 94 44.44 22.58 -20.75
N MET A 95 43.31 22.41 -20.05
CA MET A 95 42.73 21.12 -19.69
C MET A 95 41.41 20.86 -20.44
N VAL A 96 41.12 19.59 -20.68
CA VAL A 96 39.80 19.11 -21.10
C VAL A 96 39.38 17.99 -20.16
N PHE A 97 38.22 18.15 -19.52
CA PHE A 97 37.71 17.20 -18.56
C PHE A 97 36.81 16.16 -19.24
N PHE A 98 37.13 14.89 -19.07
CA PHE A 98 36.26 13.78 -19.44
C PHE A 98 35.35 13.47 -18.28
N ILE A 99 34.05 13.67 -18.48
CA ILE A 99 33.05 13.64 -17.40
C ILE A 99 31.97 12.58 -17.68
N LYS A 100 31.56 11.89 -16.62
CA LYS A 100 30.37 11.04 -16.63
C LYS A 100 29.10 11.85 -16.35
N ASP A 101 29.23 12.83 -15.46
CA ASP A 101 28.16 13.70 -15.01
C ASP A 101 28.75 15.07 -14.58
N ALA A 102 27.88 16.00 -14.24
CA ALA A 102 28.25 17.25 -13.57
C ALA A 102 27.83 17.19 -12.09
N SER A 103 28.27 16.15 -11.39
CA SER A 103 28.02 15.97 -9.94
C SER A 103 28.77 17.01 -9.09
N PRO A 104 28.28 17.31 -7.87
CA PRO A 104 28.99 18.15 -6.90
C PRO A 104 30.47 17.73 -6.70
N ASP A 105 30.74 16.42 -6.66
CA ASP A 105 32.07 15.85 -6.48
C ASP A 105 33.00 16.13 -7.67
N SER A 106 32.51 15.96 -8.90
CA SER A 106 33.31 16.24 -10.09
C SER A 106 33.61 17.73 -10.28
N LEU A 107 32.64 18.60 -9.98
CA LEU A 107 32.81 20.05 -10.06
C LEU A 107 33.86 20.55 -9.05
N LEU A 108 33.77 20.11 -7.79
CA LEU A 108 34.72 20.49 -6.76
C LEU A 108 36.12 19.90 -7.03
N THR A 109 36.18 18.65 -7.52
CA THR A 109 37.45 18.02 -7.94
C THR A 109 38.16 18.85 -9.00
N ALA A 110 37.46 19.28 -10.04
CA ALA A 110 38.05 20.10 -11.11
C ALA A 110 38.59 21.42 -10.57
N LEU A 111 37.85 22.08 -9.67
CA LEU A 111 38.27 23.32 -9.03
C LEU A 111 39.55 23.15 -8.20
N LEU A 112 39.59 22.11 -7.35
CA LEU A 112 40.75 21.81 -6.50
C LEU A 112 41.98 21.49 -7.35
N LEU A 113 41.84 20.67 -8.40
CA LEU A 113 42.94 20.37 -9.31
C LEU A 113 43.53 21.64 -9.93
N VAL A 114 42.68 22.52 -10.46
CA VAL A 114 43.13 23.79 -11.06
C VAL A 114 43.82 24.66 -10.01
N ALA A 115 43.30 24.74 -8.80
CA ALA A 115 43.90 25.49 -7.70
C ALA A 115 45.29 24.97 -7.32
N HIS A 116 45.46 23.64 -7.21
CA HIS A 116 46.74 23.02 -6.91
C HIS A 116 47.78 23.30 -7.99
N VAL A 117 47.40 23.14 -9.27
CA VAL A 117 48.30 23.39 -10.40
C VAL A 117 48.67 24.88 -10.51
N ALA A 118 47.74 25.79 -10.24
CA ALA A 118 47.99 27.22 -10.20
C ALA A 118 48.78 27.68 -8.94
N GLY A 119 49.06 26.79 -7.99
CA GLY A 119 49.81 27.12 -6.78
C GLY A 119 49.05 28.01 -5.81
N VAL A 120 47.74 27.82 -5.67
CA VAL A 120 46.92 28.51 -4.66
C VAL A 120 47.24 27.93 -3.29
N ALA A 121 47.63 28.79 -2.35
CA ALA A 121 48.03 28.36 -1.02
C ALA A 121 46.80 28.05 -0.15
N LYS A 122 46.88 27.00 0.68
CA LYS A 122 45.86 26.63 1.68
C LYS A 122 44.46 26.38 1.09
N ILE A 123 44.37 25.91 -0.16
CA ILE A 123 43.08 25.66 -0.80
C ILE A 123 42.26 24.60 -0.05
N ASP A 124 42.90 23.50 0.36
CA ASP A 124 42.23 22.38 1.03
C ASP A 124 41.63 22.80 2.36
N THR A 125 42.43 23.47 3.21
CA THR A 125 41.97 23.92 4.52
C THR A 125 40.93 25.05 4.42
N THR A 126 40.95 25.84 3.35
CA THR A 126 39.91 26.87 3.15
C THR A 126 38.60 26.26 2.68
N PHE A 127 38.66 25.19 1.90
CA PHE A 127 37.47 24.49 1.36
C PHE A 127 37.12 23.22 2.14
N ASP A 128 37.64 23.05 3.36
CA ASP A 128 37.42 21.85 4.18
C ASP A 128 35.94 21.54 4.42
N GLN A 129 35.14 22.57 4.72
CA GLN A 129 33.67 22.43 4.85
C GLN A 129 33.00 22.00 3.54
N TRP A 130 33.49 22.48 2.40
CA TRP A 130 32.98 22.13 1.07
C TRP A 130 33.35 20.69 0.70
N ILE A 131 34.60 20.28 0.95
CA ILE A 131 35.06 18.91 0.76
C ILE A 131 34.23 17.96 1.64
N THR A 132 34.01 18.32 2.90
CA THR A 132 33.21 17.53 3.85
C THR A 132 31.75 17.41 3.39
N SER A 133 31.11 18.51 3.04
CA SER A 133 29.72 18.54 2.56
C SER A 133 29.53 17.72 1.28
N VAL A 134 30.41 17.88 0.29
CA VAL A 134 30.37 17.11 -0.97
C VAL A 134 30.69 15.64 -0.74
N THR A 135 31.60 15.32 0.18
CA THR A 135 31.89 13.93 0.55
C THR A 135 30.70 13.26 1.23
N ASN A 136 30.04 13.95 2.17
CA ASN A 136 28.80 13.46 2.78
C ASN A 136 27.71 13.21 1.73
N TRP A 137 27.55 14.13 0.77
CA TRP A 137 26.63 13.94 -0.34
C TRP A 137 26.96 12.70 -1.20
N ASP A 138 28.23 12.49 -1.55
CA ASP A 138 28.68 11.34 -2.35
C ASP A 138 28.53 10.00 -1.60
N LEU A 139 28.70 10.03 -0.28
CA LEU A 139 28.38 8.91 0.62
C LEU A 139 26.87 8.66 0.75
N GLY A 140 26.03 9.55 0.22
CA GLY A 140 24.58 9.44 0.27
C GLY A 140 23.95 10.03 1.52
N HIS A 141 24.64 10.85 2.31
CA HIS A 141 24.04 11.59 3.42
C HIS A 141 23.22 12.75 2.84
N MET A 142 21.90 12.71 3.01
CA MET A 142 21.01 13.74 2.46
C MET A 142 20.81 14.87 3.48
N PRO A 143 20.78 16.13 3.03
CA PRO A 143 20.64 17.28 3.94
C PRO A 143 19.24 17.37 4.53
N GLU A 144 19.14 17.72 5.82
CA GLU A 144 17.84 17.96 6.49
C GLU A 144 17.08 19.14 5.87
N GLN A 145 17.81 20.12 5.33
CA GLN A 145 17.23 21.27 4.64
C GLN A 145 17.76 21.36 3.20
N PRO A 146 17.17 20.64 2.23
CA PRO A 146 17.66 20.60 0.86
C PRO A 146 17.85 21.98 0.21
N PHE A 147 16.94 22.94 0.47
CA PHE A 147 17.05 24.31 -0.06
C PHE A 147 18.16 25.17 0.56
N ARG A 148 18.83 24.67 1.61
CA ARG A 148 20.02 25.30 2.22
C ARG A 148 21.31 24.59 1.82
N SER A 149 21.23 23.42 1.19
CA SER A 149 22.38 22.60 0.87
C SER A 149 22.83 22.83 -0.57
N TRP A 150 24.08 23.25 -0.73
CA TRP A 150 24.71 23.49 -2.02
C TRP A 150 24.80 22.19 -2.84
N PRO A 151 25.23 21.03 -2.30
CA PRO A 151 25.22 19.78 -3.05
C PRO A 151 23.83 19.43 -3.64
N ALA A 152 22.75 19.61 -2.85
CA ALA A 152 21.39 19.36 -3.32
C ALA A 152 20.96 20.33 -4.44
N LEU A 153 21.26 21.62 -4.27
CA LEU A 153 20.98 22.65 -5.28
C LEU A 153 21.78 22.44 -6.57
N ALA A 154 23.06 22.11 -6.46
CA ALA A 154 23.94 21.86 -7.59
C ALA A 154 23.56 20.57 -8.33
N SER A 155 23.24 19.49 -7.60
CA SER A 155 22.74 18.25 -8.19
C SER A 155 21.42 18.45 -8.94
N ALA A 156 20.46 19.17 -8.35
CA ALA A 156 19.20 19.48 -9.01
C ALA A 156 19.40 20.34 -10.28
N LEU A 157 20.27 21.36 -10.21
CA LEU A 157 20.62 22.19 -11.36
C LEU A 157 21.23 21.36 -12.49
N SER A 158 22.20 20.51 -12.15
CA SER A 158 22.86 19.59 -13.08
C SER A 158 21.86 18.70 -13.79
N HIS A 159 20.99 18.00 -13.04
CA HIS A 159 19.97 17.09 -13.61
C HIS A 159 18.91 17.82 -14.46
N SER A 160 18.62 19.09 -14.18
CA SER A 160 17.70 19.89 -15.01
C SER A 160 18.17 20.08 -16.46
N HIS A 161 19.47 19.92 -16.72
CA HIS A 161 20.07 20.04 -18.05
C HIS A 161 20.35 18.69 -18.73
N PHE A 162 20.37 17.60 -17.95
CA PHE A 162 20.46 16.23 -18.48
C PHE A 162 19.11 15.70 -19.00
N ALA A 163 17.98 16.22 -18.50
CA ALA A 163 16.64 15.77 -18.86
C ALA A 163 15.85 16.82 -19.65
N VAL A 164 15.88 16.75 -20.99
CA VAL A 164 14.86 17.36 -21.85
C VAL A 164 14.10 16.24 -22.54
N SER A 165 13.00 15.75 -21.95
CA SER A 165 12.02 14.98 -22.72
C SER A 165 11.29 15.97 -23.64
N ASP A 166 11.48 15.87 -24.95
CA ASP A 166 10.70 16.64 -25.93
C ASP A 166 9.24 16.14 -25.88
N ALA A 167 8.43 16.76 -25.04
CA ALA A 167 6.98 16.52 -24.94
C ALA A 167 6.22 16.87 -26.24
N SER A 168 6.88 17.40 -27.27
CA SER A 168 6.29 17.72 -28.58
C SER A 168 6.59 16.71 -29.69
N ALA A 169 7.37 15.65 -29.45
CA ALA A 169 7.64 14.62 -30.45
C ALA A 169 6.48 13.60 -30.51
N SER A 170 5.36 14.03 -31.08
CA SER A 170 4.21 13.18 -31.36
C SER A 170 4.56 12.06 -32.35
N ARG A 171 4.15 10.82 -32.01
CA ARG A 171 3.80 9.73 -32.92
C ARG A 171 4.83 9.38 -34.00
N SER A 172 5.89 8.69 -33.61
CA SER A 172 6.56 7.74 -34.51
C SER A 172 7.00 6.51 -33.73
N PRO A 173 6.78 5.28 -34.21
CA PRO A 173 7.10 4.04 -33.50
C PRO A 173 8.59 3.66 -33.56
N ALA A 174 9.49 4.65 -33.74
CA ALA A 174 10.92 4.41 -33.60
C ALA A 174 11.29 4.39 -32.10
N PRO A 175 12.03 3.38 -31.62
CA PRO A 175 12.33 3.23 -30.20
C PRO A 175 13.16 4.40 -29.71
N PHE A 176 12.62 5.14 -28.74
CA PHE A 176 13.31 5.98 -27.77
C PHE A 176 14.65 6.58 -28.22
N ALA A 177 14.61 7.56 -29.13
CA ALA A 177 15.71 8.51 -29.21
C ALA A 177 15.70 9.32 -27.91
N ARG A 178 16.49 8.90 -26.91
CA ARG A 178 16.81 9.73 -25.74
C ARG A 178 17.22 11.10 -26.28
N ALA A 179 16.58 12.16 -25.80
CA ALA A 179 17.00 13.50 -26.15
C ALA A 179 18.50 13.65 -25.89
N PRO A 180 19.24 14.38 -26.76
CA PRO A 180 20.68 14.48 -26.63
C PRO A 180 21.02 15.06 -25.26
N LEU A 181 21.74 14.28 -24.46
CA LEU A 181 22.37 14.73 -23.23
C LEU A 181 23.15 16.01 -23.57
N ARG A 182 23.03 17.05 -22.74
CA ARG A 182 23.84 18.29 -22.86
C ARG A 182 24.80 18.41 -21.68
N PRO A 183 25.77 17.50 -21.55
CA PRO A 183 26.70 17.47 -20.42
C PRO A 183 27.49 18.77 -20.29
N GLU A 184 27.78 19.46 -21.41
CA GLU A 184 28.45 20.77 -21.41
C GLU A 184 27.59 21.84 -20.75
N ALA A 185 26.28 21.87 -21.04
CA ALA A 185 25.38 22.86 -20.45
C ALA A 185 25.17 22.59 -18.95
N ALA A 186 25.03 21.32 -18.56
CA ALA A 186 24.94 20.92 -17.16
C ALA A 186 26.21 21.33 -16.39
N TRP A 187 27.37 21.07 -16.98
CA TRP A 187 28.66 21.42 -16.40
C TRP A 187 28.85 22.94 -16.29
N ASP A 188 28.69 23.69 -17.39
CA ASP A 188 28.91 25.14 -17.41
C ASP A 188 28.04 25.85 -16.37
N ARG A 189 26.75 25.50 -16.29
CA ARG A 189 25.82 26.11 -15.34
C ARG A 189 26.13 25.76 -13.89
N SER A 190 26.50 24.52 -13.63
CA SER A 190 26.80 24.06 -12.27
C SER A 190 28.16 24.54 -11.79
N PHE A 191 29.15 24.66 -12.69
CA PHE A 191 30.47 25.23 -12.39
C PHE A 191 30.38 26.75 -12.17
N GLU A 192 29.61 27.46 -12.99
CA GLU A 192 29.28 28.87 -12.75
C GLU A 192 28.61 29.07 -11.37
N PHE A 193 27.67 28.18 -11.01
CA PHE A 193 27.02 28.19 -9.70
C PHE A 193 28.00 27.92 -8.54
N LEU A 194 28.96 27.00 -8.70
CA LEU A 194 30.03 26.75 -7.73
C LEU A 194 30.88 28.01 -7.50
N ILE A 195 31.42 28.60 -8.57
CA ILE A 195 32.28 29.78 -8.49
C ILE A 195 31.54 30.96 -7.85
N ASN A 196 30.30 31.23 -8.27
CA ASN A 196 29.51 32.33 -7.71
C ASN A 196 29.18 32.13 -6.23
N SER A 197 28.93 30.89 -5.80
CA SER A 197 28.65 30.57 -4.40
C SER A 197 29.88 30.79 -3.52
N LEU A 198 31.05 30.32 -3.96
CA LEU A 198 32.33 30.51 -3.26
C LEU A 198 32.71 31.99 -3.17
N LYS A 199 32.55 32.75 -4.27
CA LYS A 199 32.83 34.20 -4.29
C LYS A 199 31.95 35.01 -3.36
N SER A 200 30.71 34.56 -3.17
CA SER A 200 29.75 35.22 -2.28
C SER A 200 30.00 34.86 -0.80
N GLY A 201 31.03 34.04 -0.51
CA GLY A 201 31.37 33.62 0.84
C GLY A 201 30.30 32.72 1.48
N HIS A 202 29.51 32.00 0.67
CA HIS A 202 28.49 31.10 1.19
C HIS A 202 29.12 29.84 1.79
N GLU A 203 28.50 29.33 2.84
CA GLU A 203 28.79 28.00 3.38
C GLU A 203 27.94 26.96 2.64
N PRO A 204 28.48 25.75 2.40
CA PRO A 204 27.83 24.75 1.56
C PRO A 204 26.51 24.22 2.16
N GLU A 205 26.32 24.25 3.48
CA GLU A 205 25.07 23.80 4.13
C GLU A 205 24.17 24.97 4.59
N GLN A 206 24.55 26.22 4.31
CA GLN A 206 23.80 27.42 4.71
C GLN A 206 23.49 28.35 3.53
N MET A 207 23.21 27.78 2.36
CA MET A 207 22.91 28.56 1.17
C MET A 207 21.73 29.52 1.38
N PRO A 208 21.81 30.76 0.86
CA PRO A 208 20.69 31.69 0.92
C PRO A 208 19.54 31.19 0.05
N ARG A 209 18.31 31.36 0.54
CA ARG A 209 17.11 31.11 -0.26
C ARG A 209 16.89 32.29 -1.19
N VAL A 210 17.40 32.21 -2.42
CA VAL A 210 17.20 33.23 -3.45
C VAL A 210 16.07 32.78 -4.38
N PRO A 211 14.84 33.33 -4.24
CA PRO A 211 13.73 32.95 -5.10
C PRO A 211 14.06 33.25 -6.56
N GLY A 212 13.74 32.32 -7.45
CA GLY A 212 13.93 32.50 -8.90
C GLY A 212 15.33 32.17 -9.42
N SER A 213 16.29 31.78 -8.57
CA SER A 213 17.55 31.21 -9.09
C SER A 213 17.28 29.86 -9.77
N LEU A 214 18.02 29.54 -10.83
CA LEU A 214 17.82 28.30 -11.59
C LEU A 214 17.96 27.05 -10.72
N ALA A 215 18.92 27.03 -9.79
CA ALA A 215 19.12 25.92 -8.87
C ALA A 215 17.93 25.72 -7.93
N VAL A 216 17.35 26.82 -7.41
CA VAL A 216 16.15 26.75 -6.55
C VAL A 216 14.93 26.30 -7.35
N ILE A 217 14.77 26.76 -8.60
CA ILE A 217 13.68 26.32 -9.48
C ILE A 217 13.82 24.82 -9.79
N ALA A 218 15.02 24.35 -10.12
CA ALA A 218 15.30 22.94 -10.38
C ALA A 218 15.00 22.06 -9.17
N LEU A 219 15.44 22.47 -7.97
CA LEU A 219 15.17 21.74 -6.74
C LEU A 219 13.68 21.76 -6.38
N ARG A 220 12.97 22.87 -6.62
CA ARG A 220 11.51 22.95 -6.43
C ARG A 220 10.74 22.03 -7.36
N ARG A 221 11.23 21.83 -8.60
CA ARG A 221 10.65 20.82 -9.49
C ARG A 221 10.78 19.42 -8.91
N LEU A 222 11.92 19.08 -8.31
CA LEU A 222 12.10 17.79 -7.62
C LEU A 222 11.17 17.68 -6.39
N GLU A 223 10.97 18.76 -5.62
CA GLU A 223 10.00 18.79 -4.52
C GLU A 223 8.58 18.48 -5.01
N GLN A 224 8.17 19.06 -6.15
CA GLN A 224 6.87 18.77 -6.76
C GLN A 224 6.74 17.32 -7.25
N VAL A 225 7.82 16.75 -7.82
CA VAL A 225 7.86 15.32 -8.19
C VAL A 225 7.66 14.47 -6.94
N TYR A 226 8.37 14.76 -5.85
CA TYR A 226 8.22 14.04 -4.58
C TYR A 226 6.79 14.11 -4.03
N GLU A 227 6.20 15.31 -3.99
CA GLU A 227 4.82 15.52 -3.55
C GLU A 227 3.81 14.74 -4.41
N HIS A 228 4.04 14.68 -5.72
CA HIS A 228 3.22 13.86 -6.61
C HIS A 228 3.39 12.36 -6.32
N THR A 229 4.63 11.88 -6.16
CA THR A 229 4.93 10.47 -5.81
C THR A 229 4.21 10.05 -4.53
N LEU A 230 4.16 10.91 -3.51
CA LEU A 230 3.48 10.63 -2.24
C LEU A 230 1.99 10.32 -2.38
N THR A 231 1.31 10.82 -3.43
CA THR A 231 -0.11 10.55 -3.65
C THR A 231 -0.42 9.09 -4.03
N HIS A 232 0.59 8.37 -4.48
CA HIS A 232 0.47 6.98 -4.95
C HIS A 232 1.47 6.01 -4.28
N ALA A 233 2.35 6.53 -3.43
CA ALA A 233 3.31 5.73 -2.68
C ALA A 233 2.64 4.97 -1.52
N THR A 234 3.17 3.80 -1.20
CA THR A 234 2.83 3.04 0.00
C THR A 234 3.87 3.35 1.08
N MET A 235 3.41 3.89 2.21
CA MET A 235 4.24 4.16 3.39
C MET A 235 4.12 2.99 4.37
N LEU A 236 5.25 2.48 4.83
CA LEU A 236 5.34 1.33 5.72
C LEU A 236 6.38 1.57 6.82
N ARG A 237 6.32 0.80 7.89
CA ARG A 237 7.42 0.68 8.84
C ARG A 237 7.93 -0.76 8.86
N LEU A 238 9.24 -0.92 8.65
CA LEU A 238 9.90 -2.21 8.55
C LEU A 238 10.92 -2.38 9.68
N SER A 239 11.14 -3.63 10.11
CA SER A 239 12.12 -4.00 11.14
C SER A 239 13.39 -4.53 10.49
N VAL A 240 14.33 -3.63 10.18
CA VAL A 240 15.55 -3.95 9.44
C VAL A 240 16.72 -4.16 10.42
N PRO A 241 17.56 -5.20 10.25
CA PRO A 241 18.75 -5.39 11.09
C PRO A 241 19.74 -4.22 10.93
N ALA A 242 20.44 -3.89 12.02
CA ALA A 242 21.58 -2.98 11.96
C ALA A 242 22.83 -3.72 11.45
N ALA A 243 23.64 -3.06 10.62
CA ALA A 243 24.87 -3.59 10.04
C ALA A 243 25.91 -3.99 11.10
N ASP A 244 26.07 -3.16 12.14
CA ASP A 244 27.04 -3.39 13.20
C ASP A 244 26.54 -4.34 14.30
N ALA A 245 25.26 -4.71 14.26
CA ALA A 245 24.63 -5.59 15.25
C ALA A 245 23.43 -6.32 14.63
N PRO A 246 23.62 -7.47 13.95
CA PRO A 246 22.54 -8.14 13.21
C PRO A 246 21.39 -8.67 14.07
N THR A 247 21.62 -8.82 15.38
CA THR A 247 20.58 -9.19 16.35
C THR A 247 19.75 -7.99 16.81
N ALA A 248 20.26 -6.77 16.62
CA ALA A 248 19.52 -5.54 16.85
C ALA A 248 18.78 -5.15 15.57
N HIS A 249 17.48 -4.89 15.71
CA HIS A 249 16.65 -4.39 14.61
C HIS A 249 16.28 -2.94 14.86
N VAL A 250 16.30 -2.15 13.79
CA VAL A 250 15.88 -0.75 13.75
C VAL A 250 14.55 -0.66 13.01
N MET A 251 13.60 0.04 13.61
CA MET A 251 12.31 0.34 12.98
C MET A 251 12.45 1.54 12.04
N VAL A 252 12.36 1.30 10.74
CA VAL A 252 12.57 2.32 9.70
C VAL A 252 11.30 2.59 8.90
N ASP A 253 10.96 3.87 8.76
CA ASP A 253 9.93 4.32 7.83
C ASP A 253 10.42 4.09 6.40
N THR A 254 9.60 3.40 5.62
CA THR A 254 9.91 2.92 4.27
C THR A 254 8.91 3.50 3.28
N LEU A 255 9.40 4.03 2.16
CA LEU A 255 8.58 4.51 1.06
C LEU A 255 8.68 3.55 -0.12
N VAL A 256 7.56 2.95 -0.51
CA VAL A 256 7.43 2.06 -1.66
C VAL A 256 6.70 2.80 -2.77
N TYR A 257 7.32 2.96 -3.93
CA TYR A 257 6.77 3.81 -4.99
C TYR A 257 7.17 3.37 -6.40
N VAL A 258 6.36 3.82 -7.36
CA VAL A 258 6.62 3.68 -8.79
C VAL A 258 7.21 4.99 -9.30
N GLU A 259 8.26 4.90 -10.10
CA GLU A 259 8.98 6.02 -10.68
C GLU A 259 8.98 5.90 -12.20
N ASP A 260 8.16 6.72 -12.86
CA ASP A 260 8.06 6.73 -14.33
C ASP A 260 9.30 7.36 -14.97
N ASP A 261 9.82 8.42 -14.37
CA ASP A 261 11.05 9.11 -14.78
C ASP A 261 12.06 9.11 -13.62
N PRO A 262 13.30 8.61 -13.82
CA PRO A 262 14.31 8.59 -12.78
C PRO A 262 14.57 9.99 -12.20
N SER A 263 14.43 10.12 -10.88
CA SER A 263 14.63 11.35 -10.15
C SER A 263 15.25 11.08 -8.78
N ASP A 264 16.08 11.99 -8.29
CA ASP A 264 16.57 11.92 -6.90
C ASP A 264 15.59 12.54 -5.90
N ALA A 265 14.36 12.83 -6.32
CA ALA A 265 13.36 13.54 -5.54
C ALA A 265 13.09 12.84 -4.19
N VAL A 266 12.86 11.52 -4.22
CA VAL A 266 12.59 10.74 -3.00
C VAL A 266 13.82 10.65 -2.10
N LYS A 267 15.03 10.51 -2.65
CA LYS A 267 16.25 10.48 -1.84
C LYS A 267 16.45 11.80 -1.08
N ILE A 268 16.29 12.91 -1.78
CA ILE A 268 16.53 14.25 -1.24
C ILE A 268 15.44 14.66 -0.24
N PHE A 269 14.16 14.55 -0.63
CA PHE A 269 13.05 15.04 0.20
C PHE A 269 12.49 13.98 1.14
N GLY A 270 12.43 12.71 0.72
CA GLY A 270 11.90 11.63 1.54
C GLY A 270 12.68 11.40 2.82
N ARG A 271 14.01 11.45 2.77
CA ARG A 271 14.86 11.29 3.98
C ARG A 271 14.74 12.45 4.97
N ALA A 272 14.29 13.62 4.50
CA ALA A 272 14.07 14.81 5.32
C ALA A 272 12.59 14.99 5.73
N ASP A 273 11.65 14.17 5.23
CA ASP A 273 10.22 14.30 5.52
C ASP A 273 9.86 13.73 6.91
N THR A 274 10.09 14.55 7.93
CA THR A 274 9.72 14.26 9.32
C THR A 274 8.22 14.39 9.59
N LYS A 275 7.45 14.95 8.65
CA LYS A 275 6.01 15.21 8.85
C LYS A 275 5.16 14.00 8.49
N ARG A 276 5.53 13.28 7.43
CA ARG A 276 4.77 12.13 6.92
C ARG A 276 5.35 10.79 7.33
N ALA A 277 6.65 10.72 7.60
CA ALA A 277 7.26 9.53 8.18
C ALA A 277 6.73 9.32 9.61
N SER A 278 6.17 8.13 9.88
CA SER A 278 5.46 7.86 11.13
C SER A 278 6.36 7.92 12.37
N GLY A 279 7.64 7.57 12.22
CA GLY A 279 8.67 7.69 13.26
C GLY A 279 9.30 9.08 13.37
N GLY A 280 8.87 10.05 12.54
CA GLY A 280 9.34 11.44 12.62
C GLY A 280 10.79 11.69 12.19
N ARG A 281 11.45 10.70 11.59
CA ARG A 281 12.88 10.75 11.18
C ARG A 281 13.10 10.78 9.66
N GLY A 282 12.02 10.87 8.87
CA GLY A 282 12.08 10.72 7.41
C GLY A 282 12.06 9.26 6.95
N PHE A 283 11.86 9.05 5.65
CA PHE A 283 11.87 7.73 5.03
C PHE A 283 13.31 7.24 4.86
N LYS A 284 13.73 6.31 5.73
CA LYS A 284 15.10 5.79 5.79
C LYS A 284 15.35 4.61 4.85
N LEU A 285 14.29 4.05 4.28
CA LEU A 285 14.39 3.04 3.23
C LEU A 285 13.45 3.42 2.08
N GLY A 286 13.96 3.39 0.85
CA GLY A 286 13.17 3.62 -0.36
C GLY A 286 13.17 2.38 -1.24
N VAL A 287 12.01 1.99 -1.76
CA VAL A 287 11.84 0.85 -2.67
C VAL A 287 11.15 1.35 -3.92
N THR A 288 11.87 1.30 -5.04
CA THR A 288 11.46 1.92 -6.29
C THR A 288 11.27 0.88 -7.38
N TYR A 289 10.19 1.00 -8.13
CA TYR A 289 9.97 0.29 -9.39
C TYR A 289 9.87 1.27 -10.57
N ARG A 290 10.60 1.00 -11.65
CA ARG A 290 10.62 1.78 -12.89
C ARG A 290 10.03 0.96 -14.05
N PRO A 291 8.76 1.15 -14.40
CA PRO A 291 8.12 0.38 -15.47
C PRO A 291 8.63 0.76 -16.87
N THR A 292 9.10 2.00 -17.02
CA THR A 292 9.66 2.56 -18.27
C THR A 292 11.11 2.18 -18.51
N ALA A 293 11.80 1.66 -17.49
CA ALA A 293 13.15 1.15 -17.65
C ALA A 293 13.13 -0.14 -18.48
N ASP A 294 14.17 -0.34 -19.29
CA ASP A 294 14.38 -1.59 -20.03
C ASP A 294 14.53 -2.78 -19.05
N ALA A 295 15.05 -3.93 -19.48
CA ALA A 295 15.34 -5.05 -18.58
C ALA A 295 16.37 -4.76 -17.46
N TRP A 296 16.76 -3.49 -17.28
CA TRP A 296 17.85 -3.01 -16.46
C TRP A 296 17.38 -1.91 -15.50
N ASN A 297 17.93 -1.86 -14.28
CA ASN A 297 17.64 -0.83 -13.27
C ASN A 297 16.14 -0.66 -12.93
N ARG A 298 15.33 -1.70 -13.16
CA ARG A 298 13.88 -1.68 -12.89
C ARG A 298 13.56 -1.54 -11.42
N PHE A 299 14.38 -2.14 -10.55
CA PHE A 299 14.18 -2.11 -9.11
C PHE A 299 15.38 -1.50 -8.42
N THR A 300 15.11 -0.64 -7.44
CA THR A 300 16.14 -0.07 -6.58
C THR A 300 15.62 -0.02 -5.15
N ILE A 301 16.39 -0.57 -4.22
CA ILE A 301 16.13 -0.51 -2.79
C ILE A 301 17.30 0.23 -2.18
N HIS A 302 17.05 1.41 -1.61
CA HIS A 302 18.12 2.26 -1.09
C HIS A 302 17.86 2.59 0.37
N GLY A 303 18.85 2.33 1.22
CA GLY A 303 18.84 2.71 2.64
C GLY A 303 19.44 4.09 2.84
N ASP A 304 19.14 4.74 3.95
CA ASP A 304 19.91 5.87 4.45
C ASP A 304 21.21 5.36 5.08
N PRO A 305 22.39 5.73 4.53
CA PRO A 305 23.68 5.25 5.03
C PRO A 305 23.92 5.58 6.50
N THR A 306 23.31 6.67 7.01
CA THR A 306 23.48 7.09 8.41
C THR A 306 22.77 6.17 9.40
N GLU A 307 21.81 5.36 8.95
CA GLU A 307 21.12 4.39 9.83
C GLU A 307 21.86 3.05 9.92
N GLY A 308 22.87 2.82 9.07
CA GLY A 308 23.64 1.57 9.08
C GLY A 308 22.77 0.33 8.90
N LEU A 309 21.89 0.32 7.88
CA LEU A 309 20.96 -0.79 7.63
C LEU A 309 21.65 -1.97 6.94
N ASP A 310 21.34 -3.19 7.36
CA ASP A 310 21.79 -4.41 6.67
C ASP A 310 20.66 -4.98 5.78
N LEU A 311 20.86 -4.90 4.46
CA LEU A 311 19.94 -5.46 3.47
C LEU A 311 20.32 -6.87 2.99
N THR A 312 21.32 -7.50 3.60
CA THR A 312 21.87 -8.77 3.11
C THR A 312 20.85 -9.90 3.13
N ARG A 313 20.02 -9.98 4.16
CA ARG A 313 18.94 -11.00 4.20
C ARG A 313 17.92 -10.81 3.08
N LEU A 314 17.62 -9.56 2.73
CA LEU A 314 16.73 -9.26 1.60
C LEU A 314 17.38 -9.65 0.28
N TRP A 315 18.66 -9.33 0.10
CA TRP A 315 19.42 -9.76 -1.06
C TRP A 315 19.41 -11.27 -1.24
N VAL A 316 19.68 -12.04 -0.17
CA VAL A 316 19.64 -13.51 -0.20
C VAL A 316 18.27 -14.02 -0.64
N GLU A 317 17.18 -13.47 -0.11
CA GLU A 317 15.82 -13.89 -0.51
C GLU A 317 15.49 -13.52 -1.96
N LEU A 318 15.90 -12.34 -2.43
CA LEU A 318 15.72 -11.92 -3.82
C LEU A 318 16.50 -12.83 -4.78
N GLU A 319 17.75 -13.15 -4.44
CA GLU A 319 18.60 -14.06 -5.22
C GLU A 319 18.07 -15.50 -5.23
N ARG A 320 17.50 -15.96 -4.11
CA ARG A 320 16.81 -17.25 -4.04
C ARG A 320 15.62 -17.29 -4.99
N ARG A 321 14.78 -16.26 -4.99
CA ARG A 321 13.61 -16.17 -5.89
C ARG A 321 14.00 -16.02 -7.36
N GLU A 322 15.04 -15.25 -7.66
CA GLU A 322 15.60 -15.18 -9.02
C GLU A 322 16.05 -16.57 -9.48
N THR A 323 16.81 -17.28 -8.64
CA THR A 323 17.25 -18.65 -8.95
C THR A 323 16.08 -19.55 -9.33
N ASP A 324 14.97 -19.46 -8.60
CA ASP A 324 13.74 -20.18 -8.90
C ASP A 324 13.10 -19.72 -10.23
N ALA A 325 13.07 -18.42 -10.51
CA ALA A 325 12.55 -17.85 -11.76
C ALA A 325 13.40 -18.19 -12.99
N TYR A 326 14.68 -18.52 -12.79
CA TYR A 326 15.59 -19.00 -13.83
C TYR A 326 15.55 -20.51 -14.05
N ARG A 327 14.85 -21.26 -13.20
CA ARG A 327 14.72 -22.70 -13.29
C ARG A 327 13.73 -23.10 -14.38
N GLU A 328 14.19 -23.91 -15.32
CA GLU A 328 13.33 -24.53 -16.32
C GLU A 328 12.38 -25.55 -15.67
N PRO A 329 11.05 -25.42 -15.82
CA PRO A 329 10.11 -26.32 -15.16
C PRO A 329 10.24 -27.80 -15.59
N ALA A 330 10.64 -28.03 -16.84
CA ALA A 330 10.69 -29.37 -17.43
C ALA A 330 11.95 -30.17 -17.02
N THR A 331 13.08 -29.47 -16.84
CA THR A 331 14.40 -30.09 -16.63
C THR A 331 14.93 -29.85 -15.21
N GLY A 332 14.37 -28.86 -14.50
CA GLY A 332 14.89 -28.38 -13.23
C GLY A 332 16.22 -27.62 -13.37
N PHE A 333 16.73 -27.44 -14.59
CA PHE A 333 18.00 -26.79 -14.88
C PHE A 333 17.89 -25.27 -14.73
N ILE A 334 18.91 -24.64 -14.15
CA ILE A 334 18.94 -23.18 -13.96
C ILE A 334 19.60 -22.55 -15.20
N THR A 335 18.90 -21.63 -15.86
CA THR A 335 19.33 -21.09 -17.18
C THR A 335 20.23 -19.86 -17.12
N ARG A 336 20.66 -19.46 -15.93
CA ARG A 336 21.47 -18.28 -15.64
C ARG A 336 22.87 -18.40 -16.25
N MET A 337 23.41 -17.33 -16.82
CA MET A 337 24.77 -17.26 -17.39
C MET A 337 25.85 -17.57 -16.34
N ALA A 338 25.62 -17.22 -15.07
CA ALA A 338 26.44 -17.65 -13.93
C ALA A 338 26.67 -19.17 -13.91
N ASP A 339 25.61 -19.90 -14.24
CA ASP A 339 25.50 -21.34 -14.03
C ASP A 339 25.73 -22.12 -15.34
N LYS A 340 25.63 -21.45 -16.50
CA LYS A 340 25.96 -22.00 -17.82
C LYS A 340 27.46 -21.99 -18.14
N GLY A 341 28.27 -21.26 -17.37
CA GLY A 341 29.70 -21.04 -17.62
C GLY A 341 30.61 -21.32 -16.43
N ALA A 342 30.15 -22.02 -15.38
CA ALA A 342 31.07 -22.51 -14.36
C ALA A 342 32.01 -23.54 -15.00
N PRO A 343 33.34 -23.32 -15.00
CA PRO A 343 34.26 -24.27 -15.61
C PRO A 343 34.05 -25.65 -15.00
N GLY A 344 34.06 -26.68 -15.86
CA GLY A 344 34.07 -28.06 -15.38
C GLY A 344 35.26 -28.27 -14.44
N ARG A 345 35.16 -29.23 -13.50
CA ARG A 345 36.25 -29.56 -12.57
C ARG A 345 37.60 -29.76 -13.29
N ASP A 346 37.55 -30.27 -14.52
CA ASP A 346 38.72 -30.52 -15.36
C ASP A 346 39.31 -29.25 -15.99
N GLU A 347 38.49 -28.22 -16.29
CA GLU A 347 38.93 -26.92 -16.83
C GLU A 347 39.63 -26.07 -15.77
N PHE A 348 39.23 -26.22 -14.50
CA PHE A 348 39.90 -25.64 -13.34
C PHE A 348 41.28 -26.24 -13.09
N THR A 349 41.42 -27.54 -13.31
CA THR A 349 42.65 -28.29 -13.05
C THR A 349 43.68 -28.08 -14.18
N ALA A 350 43.22 -27.71 -15.38
CA ALA A 350 44.05 -27.50 -16.57
C ALA A 350 44.52 -26.04 -16.78
N GLY A 351 44.11 -25.08 -15.95
CA GLY A 351 44.50 -23.66 -16.10
C GLY A 351 43.83 -22.93 -17.28
N ASN A 352 42.80 -23.52 -17.89
CA ASN A 352 42.13 -22.95 -19.06
C ASN A 352 41.05 -21.91 -18.70
N ALA A 353 40.71 -21.73 -17.42
CA ALA A 353 39.77 -20.70 -16.96
C ALA A 353 40.25 -19.26 -17.26
N ASP A 354 41.56 -19.03 -17.38
CA ASP A 354 42.17 -17.74 -17.73
C ASP A 354 41.94 -17.31 -19.21
N SER A 355 41.34 -18.17 -20.03
CA SER A 355 41.10 -17.93 -21.46
C SER A 355 39.69 -17.40 -21.77
N LEU A 356 38.78 -17.37 -20.79
CA LEU A 356 37.41 -16.90 -20.96
C LEU A 356 37.30 -15.37 -20.78
N LYS A 357 36.63 -14.70 -21.72
CA LYS A 357 36.48 -13.22 -21.80
C LYS A 357 35.80 -12.55 -20.59
N PHE A 358 35.20 -13.33 -19.69
CA PHE A 358 34.30 -12.85 -18.63
C PHE A 358 34.89 -12.94 -17.21
N LEU A 359 36.10 -13.49 -17.06
CA LEU A 359 36.82 -13.53 -15.79
C LEU A 359 38.07 -12.64 -15.86
N PRO A 360 38.36 -11.80 -14.83
CA PRO A 360 39.66 -11.15 -14.73
C PRO A 360 40.76 -12.22 -14.68
N LYS A 361 41.79 -12.07 -15.52
CA LYS A 361 42.96 -12.97 -15.50
C LYS A 361 43.55 -13.06 -14.09
N GLY A 362 43.72 -14.28 -13.59
CA GLY A 362 44.42 -14.54 -12.33
C GLY A 362 43.56 -14.60 -11.05
N ILE A 363 42.23 -14.70 -11.15
CA ILE A 363 41.37 -14.99 -9.99
C ILE A 363 40.68 -16.34 -10.21
N SER A 364 41.07 -17.34 -9.42
CA SER A 364 40.32 -18.58 -9.25
C SER A 364 39.04 -18.27 -8.49
N GLY A 365 37.88 -18.45 -9.14
CA GLY A 365 36.62 -18.60 -8.42
C GLY A 365 36.74 -19.73 -7.39
N PRO A 366 36.16 -19.63 -6.19
CA PRO A 366 36.26 -20.70 -5.22
C PRO A 366 35.61 -21.96 -5.78
N ASN A 367 36.35 -23.09 -5.76
CA ASN A 367 35.91 -24.44 -6.18
C ASN A 367 34.73 -25.03 -5.37
N SER A 368 34.02 -24.20 -4.61
CA SER A 368 32.93 -24.58 -3.73
C SER A 368 31.84 -23.51 -3.81
N PHE A 369 31.00 -23.57 -4.85
CA PHE A 369 29.70 -22.94 -4.82
C PHE A 369 28.65 -24.06 -4.81
N LYS A 370 28.28 -24.48 -3.61
CA LYS A 370 27.13 -25.35 -3.32
C LYS A 370 25.99 -24.47 -2.81
N ILE A 371 24.75 -24.94 -2.90
CA ILE A 371 23.59 -24.27 -2.29
C ILE A 371 23.83 -23.99 -0.78
N ASP A 372 24.59 -24.86 -0.10
CA ASP A 372 25.00 -24.69 1.30
C ASP A 372 26.05 -23.57 1.53
N ASP A 373 26.59 -22.95 0.47
CA ASP A 373 27.47 -21.78 0.57
C ASP A 373 26.68 -20.46 0.66
N LEU A 374 25.37 -20.46 0.35
CA LEU A 374 24.46 -19.36 0.72
C LEU A 374 24.38 -19.19 2.25
N ASP A 375 24.42 -20.31 2.99
CA ASP A 375 24.47 -20.32 4.47
C ASP A 375 25.81 -19.81 5.03
N ARG A 376 26.84 -19.66 4.19
CA ARG A 376 28.18 -19.15 4.57
C ARG A 376 28.41 -17.68 4.20
N LEU A 377 27.47 -17.04 3.50
CA LEU A 377 27.52 -15.62 3.14
C LEU A 377 27.09 -14.69 4.28
N SER A 378 26.45 -15.24 5.31
CA SER A 378 26.43 -14.65 6.65
C SER A 378 27.39 -15.43 7.54
N ASN A 379 28.20 -14.76 8.37
CA ASN A 379 28.92 -15.50 9.40
C ASN A 379 27.92 -16.16 10.38
N LYS A 380 28.38 -17.03 11.29
CA LYS A 380 27.52 -17.68 12.31
C LYS A 380 26.74 -16.70 13.20
N ASN A 381 27.01 -15.40 13.09
CA ASN A 381 26.36 -14.32 13.83
C ASN A 381 25.37 -13.51 12.98
N GLY A 382 25.18 -13.85 11.70
CA GLY A 382 24.24 -13.17 10.81
C GLY A 382 24.74 -11.87 10.19
N GLU A 383 26.03 -11.55 10.30
CA GLU A 383 26.63 -10.36 9.66
C GLU A 383 26.94 -10.65 8.19
N ALA A 384 26.61 -9.69 7.33
CA ALA A 384 27.10 -9.62 5.96
C ALA A 384 28.63 -9.59 5.95
N ARG A 385 29.29 -10.54 5.28
CA ARG A 385 30.68 -10.27 4.89
C ARG A 385 30.64 -9.15 3.85
N VAL A 386 31.29 -8.02 4.14
CA VAL A 386 31.79 -7.15 3.08
C VAL A 386 32.73 -8.02 2.26
N LEU A 387 32.25 -8.46 1.09
CA LEU A 387 33.01 -9.30 0.18
C LEU A 387 34.05 -8.44 -0.55
N ALA A 388 34.99 -7.87 0.21
CA ALA A 388 36.09 -7.06 -0.30
C ALA A 388 37.04 -7.87 -1.25
N SER A 389 36.86 -9.19 -1.32
CA SER A 389 37.67 -10.10 -2.12
C SER A 389 36.86 -11.07 -3.00
N VAL A 390 35.53 -10.99 -3.03
CA VAL A 390 34.72 -11.73 -4.00
C VAL A 390 34.14 -10.74 -4.99
N ASN A 391 34.59 -10.86 -6.24
CA ASN A 391 33.98 -10.18 -7.38
C ASN A 391 32.57 -10.76 -7.59
N ASN A 392 31.58 -10.33 -6.80
CA ASN A 392 30.15 -10.62 -7.00
C ASN A 392 29.59 -10.01 -8.31
N ILE A 393 30.45 -9.42 -9.15
CA ILE A 393 30.08 -8.43 -10.18
C ILE A 393 29.64 -9.09 -11.50
N TRP A 394 29.69 -10.42 -11.66
CA TRP A 394 29.72 -10.97 -13.01
C TRP A 394 28.54 -11.88 -13.39
N CYS A 395 27.59 -12.17 -12.48
CA CYS A 395 26.60 -13.20 -12.79
C CYS A 395 25.20 -13.07 -12.17
N ASN A 396 24.97 -12.10 -11.26
CA ASN A 396 23.73 -12.06 -10.48
C ASN A 396 22.76 -10.94 -10.89
N PRO A 397 21.41 -11.16 -10.93
CA PRO A 397 20.47 -10.08 -11.19
C PRO A 397 20.39 -9.03 -10.08
N TRP A 398 20.72 -9.32 -8.82
CA TRP A 398 20.72 -8.31 -7.75
C TRP A 398 22.11 -7.98 -7.22
N PHE A 399 22.37 -6.67 -7.11
CA PHE A 399 23.66 -6.12 -6.71
C PHE A 399 23.53 -5.34 -5.42
N LEU A 400 24.30 -5.72 -4.40
CA LEU A 400 24.48 -4.93 -3.18
C LEU A 400 25.64 -3.94 -3.39
N LEU A 401 25.32 -2.66 -3.36
CA LEU A 401 26.28 -1.56 -3.45
C LEU A 401 26.92 -1.27 -2.09
N LYS A 402 27.99 -0.46 -2.11
CA LYS A 402 28.74 -0.09 -0.89
C LYS A 402 27.94 0.75 0.11
N ASP A 403 26.98 1.52 -0.37
CA ASP A 403 26.03 2.29 0.43
C ASP A 403 24.88 1.42 0.98
N ALA A 404 25.04 0.08 0.91
CA ALA A 404 24.04 -0.92 1.23
C ALA A 404 22.77 -0.88 0.37
N SER A 405 22.75 -0.13 -0.74
CA SER A 405 21.64 -0.13 -1.69
C SER A 405 21.63 -1.42 -2.53
N LEU A 406 20.45 -1.96 -2.81
CA LEU A 406 20.24 -3.06 -3.75
C LEU A 406 19.73 -2.54 -5.09
N ILE A 407 20.33 -2.98 -6.18
CA ILE A 407 19.90 -2.67 -7.54
C ILE A 407 19.69 -3.95 -8.33
N ALA A 408 18.54 -4.05 -8.99
CA ALA A 408 18.27 -5.12 -9.94
C ALA A 408 18.84 -4.76 -11.32
N SER A 409 19.80 -5.57 -11.77
CA SER A 409 20.30 -5.63 -13.14
C SER A 409 20.76 -4.27 -13.67
N PRO A 410 21.93 -3.75 -13.26
CA PRO A 410 22.36 -2.39 -13.58
C PRO A 410 22.66 -2.13 -15.06
N GLY A 411 22.56 -3.16 -15.93
CA GLY A 411 22.72 -3.04 -17.38
C GLY A 411 24.12 -3.40 -17.83
N LEU A 412 25.07 -2.50 -17.56
CA LEU A 412 26.45 -2.62 -17.98
C LEU A 412 27.33 -2.06 -16.86
N ASP A 413 28.38 -2.79 -16.47
CA ASP A 413 29.39 -2.29 -15.54
C ASP A 413 30.40 -1.36 -16.25
N GLU A 414 31.38 -0.82 -15.52
CA GLU A 414 32.50 -0.05 -16.10
C GLU A 414 33.30 -0.85 -17.14
N ALA A 415 33.22 -2.18 -17.09
CA ALA A 415 33.81 -3.06 -18.08
C ALA A 415 32.92 -3.34 -19.32
N ARG A 416 31.68 -2.81 -19.36
CA ARG A 416 30.62 -3.11 -20.34
C ARG A 416 30.25 -4.60 -20.44
N ALA A 417 30.41 -5.37 -19.37
CA ALA A 417 29.83 -6.71 -19.30
C ALA A 417 28.33 -6.62 -19.03
N GLN A 418 27.54 -7.41 -19.75
CA GLN A 418 26.09 -7.44 -19.57
C GLN A 418 25.77 -8.22 -18.29
N ALA A 419 25.13 -7.53 -17.33
CA ALA A 419 24.47 -8.21 -16.21
C ALA A 419 23.34 -9.09 -16.75
N GLU A 420 22.75 -9.96 -15.93
CA GLU A 420 21.50 -10.61 -16.32
C GLU A 420 20.29 -9.78 -15.86
N PRO A 421 19.21 -9.70 -16.67
CA PRO A 421 18.00 -8.97 -16.30
C PRO A 421 17.21 -9.70 -15.22
N SER A 422 16.66 -8.95 -14.26
CA SER A 422 15.82 -9.51 -13.22
C SER A 422 14.54 -10.10 -13.82
N ARG A 423 14.22 -11.34 -13.45
CA ARG A 423 12.96 -12.01 -13.85
C ARG A 423 11.85 -11.81 -12.82
N LEU A 424 12.15 -11.20 -11.68
CA LEU A 424 11.15 -10.94 -10.65
C LEU A 424 10.14 -9.89 -11.11
N THR A 425 8.87 -10.11 -10.73
CA THR A 425 7.83 -9.09 -10.83
C THR A 425 7.90 -8.12 -9.65
N TRP A 426 7.22 -6.98 -9.77
CA TRP A 426 7.17 -6.01 -8.68
C TRP A 426 6.57 -6.60 -7.40
N GLU A 427 5.50 -7.39 -7.53
CA GLU A 427 4.86 -8.06 -6.39
C GLU A 427 5.81 -9.03 -5.71
N GLN A 428 6.64 -9.76 -6.46
CA GLN A 428 7.61 -10.69 -5.90
C GLN A 428 8.71 -9.97 -5.10
N VAL A 429 9.16 -8.79 -5.55
CA VAL A 429 10.12 -7.96 -4.83
C VAL A 429 9.51 -7.43 -3.52
N LEU A 430 8.27 -6.93 -3.59
CA LEU A 430 7.54 -6.46 -2.41
C LEU A 430 7.27 -7.59 -1.41
N ASP A 431 6.93 -8.77 -1.90
CA ASP A 431 6.71 -9.94 -1.05
C ASP A 431 8.01 -10.43 -0.40
N SER A 432 9.16 -10.35 -1.08
CA SER A 432 10.47 -10.60 -0.47
C SER A 432 10.80 -9.58 0.62
N LEU A 433 10.65 -8.28 0.32
CA LEU A 433 10.84 -7.20 1.29
C LEU A 433 10.00 -7.44 2.54
N TRP A 434 8.72 -7.75 2.33
CA TRP A 434 7.77 -7.98 3.39
C TRP A 434 8.08 -9.24 4.19
N THR A 435 8.40 -10.34 3.54
CA THR A 435 8.75 -11.61 4.19
C THR A 435 9.96 -11.44 5.11
N VAL A 436 10.97 -10.69 4.69
CA VAL A 436 12.24 -10.56 5.41
C VAL A 436 12.15 -9.51 6.54
N PHE A 437 11.46 -8.39 6.32
CA PHE A 437 11.48 -7.24 7.24
C PHE A 437 10.14 -6.92 7.92
N ASN A 438 9.17 -7.84 7.89
CA ASN A 438 7.91 -7.65 8.61
C ASN A 438 8.17 -7.39 10.12
N PRO A 439 7.66 -6.27 10.68
CA PRO A 439 7.95 -5.86 12.04
C PRO A 439 7.43 -6.83 13.12
N LEU A 440 6.40 -7.59 12.79
CA LEU A 440 5.73 -8.52 13.70
C LEU A 440 6.20 -9.98 13.52
N SER A 441 7.14 -10.23 12.61
CA SER A 441 7.72 -11.55 12.36
C SER A 441 8.59 -12.04 13.53
N GLY A 442 8.52 -13.34 13.82
CA GLY A 442 9.31 -13.99 14.87
C GLY A 442 8.87 -13.67 16.31
N ILE A 443 7.82 -12.86 16.49
CA ILE A 443 7.28 -12.52 17.80
C ILE A 443 6.49 -13.71 18.38
N ARG A 444 6.79 -14.11 19.62
CA ARG A 444 6.11 -15.22 20.33
C ARG A 444 5.04 -14.71 21.31
N VAL A 445 3.83 -15.24 21.18
CA VAL A 445 2.67 -14.93 22.03
C VAL A 445 1.96 -16.21 22.47
N GLN A 446 1.18 -16.13 23.54
CA GLN A 446 0.24 -17.17 23.93
C GLN A 446 -1.12 -16.84 23.31
N ALA A 447 -1.58 -17.67 22.38
CA ALA A 447 -2.88 -17.52 21.75
C ALA A 447 -3.92 -18.38 22.46
N ARG A 448 -5.09 -17.79 22.73
CA ARG A 448 -6.23 -18.53 23.28
C ARG A 448 -7.01 -19.24 22.17
N LEU A 449 -7.25 -20.54 22.36
CA LEU A 449 -7.90 -21.39 21.34
C LEU A 449 -9.42 -21.41 21.42
N SER A 450 -9.99 -21.28 22.63
CA SER A 450 -11.44 -21.33 22.84
C SER A 450 -11.94 -20.21 23.73
N SER A 451 -13.16 -19.77 23.47
CA SER A 451 -13.87 -18.82 24.33
C SER A 451 -14.29 -19.42 25.68
N LYS A 452 -14.50 -20.73 25.75
CA LYS A 452 -15.01 -21.41 26.95
C LYS A 452 -13.91 -21.99 27.83
N GLU A 453 -12.87 -22.52 27.19
CA GLU A 453 -11.74 -23.14 27.88
C GLU A 453 -10.56 -22.18 27.94
N ALA A 454 -9.81 -22.17 29.05
CA ALA A 454 -8.60 -21.37 29.21
C ALA A 454 -7.37 -22.03 28.55
N THR A 455 -7.56 -22.65 27.39
CA THR A 455 -6.51 -23.36 26.66
C THR A 455 -5.67 -22.37 25.87
N LEU A 456 -4.38 -22.28 26.22
CA LEU A 456 -3.40 -21.40 25.61
C LEU A 456 -2.37 -22.22 24.80
N GLU A 457 -2.00 -21.72 23.62
CA GLU A 457 -0.95 -22.28 22.77
C GLU A 457 0.13 -21.23 22.52
N GLU A 458 1.41 -21.58 22.69
CA GLU A 458 2.50 -20.66 22.37
C GLU A 458 2.86 -20.71 20.88
N VAL A 459 2.60 -19.61 20.19
CA VAL A 459 2.69 -19.51 18.72
C VAL A 459 3.42 -18.23 18.31
N GLU A 460 3.84 -18.17 17.06
CA GLU A 460 4.27 -16.91 16.45
C GLU A 460 3.03 -16.03 16.22
N LEU A 461 3.11 -14.73 16.50
CA LEU A 461 1.99 -13.77 16.43
C LEU A 461 1.25 -13.83 15.09
N LEU A 462 1.99 -13.76 13.97
CA LEU A 462 1.42 -13.82 12.63
C LEU A 462 0.86 -15.20 12.25
N LYS A 463 1.15 -16.23 13.05
CA LYS A 463 0.67 -17.62 12.89
C LYS A 463 -0.38 -18.01 13.92
N ALA A 464 -0.82 -17.07 14.76
CA ALA A 464 -1.79 -17.36 15.80
C ALA A 464 -3.08 -17.93 15.17
N PRO A 465 -3.72 -18.96 15.74
CA PRO A 465 -5.00 -19.47 15.29
C PRO A 465 -6.18 -18.63 15.81
N ALA A 466 -7.29 -18.66 15.08
CA ALA A 466 -8.50 -17.95 15.49
C ALA A 466 -9.12 -18.67 16.69
N MET A 467 -9.79 -17.92 17.56
CA MET A 467 -10.55 -18.51 18.65
C MET A 467 -11.82 -19.16 18.09
N ASP A 468 -12.10 -20.40 18.51
CA ASP A 468 -13.24 -21.21 18.03
C ASP A 468 -13.36 -21.26 16.47
N PRO A 469 -12.35 -21.79 15.76
CA PRO A 469 -12.27 -21.72 14.30
C PRO A 469 -13.42 -22.48 13.62
N GLY A 470 -13.95 -21.91 12.52
CA GLY A 470 -15.01 -22.51 11.71
C GLY A 470 -16.44 -22.07 12.07
N GLN A 471 -16.61 -21.11 12.99
CA GLN A 471 -17.89 -20.44 13.15
C GLN A 471 -18.12 -19.38 12.06
N ASP A 472 -19.33 -19.37 11.49
CA ASP A 472 -19.78 -18.29 10.60
C ASP A 472 -19.91 -16.98 11.40
N GLY A 473 -19.06 -15.99 11.10
CA GLY A 473 -19.11 -14.67 11.72
C GLY A 473 -17.74 -13.97 11.79
N PRO A 474 -17.64 -12.88 12.59
CA PRO A 474 -16.39 -12.18 12.82
C PRO A 474 -15.34 -13.07 13.47
N VAL A 475 -14.08 -12.91 13.08
CA VAL A 475 -12.95 -13.69 13.60
C VAL A 475 -12.37 -12.99 14.83
N PHE A 476 -12.16 -13.74 15.91
CA PHE A 476 -11.59 -13.21 17.14
C PHE A 476 -10.27 -13.89 17.49
N ARG A 477 -9.33 -13.08 18.01
CA ARG A 477 -8.03 -13.55 18.48
C ARG A 477 -7.73 -12.85 19.81
N TYR A 478 -7.38 -13.63 20.82
CA TYR A 478 -6.96 -13.11 22.12
C TYR A 478 -5.54 -13.62 22.37
N LEU A 479 -4.60 -12.68 22.46
CA LEU A 479 -3.17 -12.93 22.49
C LEU A 479 -2.57 -12.35 23.78
N ASP A 480 -1.75 -13.15 24.45
CA ASP A 480 -1.05 -12.75 25.65
C ASP A 480 0.46 -12.66 25.37
N TRP A 481 1.07 -11.51 25.69
CA TRP A 481 2.53 -11.32 25.59
C TRP A 481 3.31 -12.24 26.54
N THR A 482 4.14 -13.17 26.03
CA THR A 482 4.89 -14.06 26.92
C THR A 482 5.81 -13.30 27.91
N LYS A 483 5.90 -13.69 29.18
CA LYS A 483 6.85 -13.04 30.15
C LYS A 483 8.32 -13.08 29.68
N GLY A 484 8.67 -14.01 28.78
CA GLY A 484 10.00 -14.14 28.19
C GLY A 484 10.32 -13.10 27.11
N THR A 485 9.31 -12.54 26.42
CA THR A 485 9.54 -11.48 25.41
C THR A 485 9.92 -10.15 26.05
N ALA A 486 9.68 -9.92 27.34
CA ALA A 486 10.14 -8.72 28.04
C ALA A 486 11.68 -8.58 28.09
N LYS A 487 12.44 -9.68 28.12
CA LYS A 487 13.92 -9.64 28.10
C LYS A 487 14.52 -9.52 26.71
N SER A 488 13.84 -9.99 25.67
CA SER A 488 14.28 -9.85 24.26
C SER A 488 13.79 -8.55 23.61
N ASN A 489 12.67 -8.00 24.06
CA ASN A 489 11.99 -6.85 23.45
C ASN A 489 12.04 -5.57 24.30
N GLN A 490 12.93 -5.48 25.31
CA GLN A 490 13.24 -4.19 25.97
C GLN A 490 13.71 -3.12 24.94
N THR A 491 14.22 -3.54 23.79
CA THR A 491 14.60 -2.70 22.64
C THR A 491 13.47 -2.45 21.63
N ARG A 492 12.33 -3.15 21.73
CA ARG A 492 11.23 -3.12 20.74
C ARG A 492 9.90 -2.60 21.29
N GLY A 493 9.88 -1.84 22.39
CA GLY A 493 8.64 -1.31 23.01
C GLY A 493 7.54 -1.08 21.98
N ILE A 494 6.55 -1.98 21.94
CA ILE A 494 5.66 -2.11 20.79
C ILE A 494 4.59 -1.05 20.94
N GLU A 495 4.95 0.19 20.63
CA GLU A 495 4.00 1.17 20.15
C GLU A 495 3.57 0.70 18.77
N LEU A 496 2.40 0.06 18.69
CA LEU A 496 1.84 -0.41 17.42
C LEU A 496 1.70 0.77 16.46
N ASN A 497 2.53 0.77 15.43
CA ASN A 497 2.51 1.79 14.40
C ASN A 497 1.38 1.51 13.39
N ASP A 498 1.22 2.40 12.41
CA ASP A 498 0.17 2.26 11.40
C ASP A 498 0.23 0.94 10.63
N SER A 499 1.45 0.49 10.28
CA SER A 499 1.67 -0.78 9.60
C SER A 499 1.30 -1.94 10.50
N ASP A 500 1.72 -1.94 11.76
CA ASP A 500 1.41 -3.02 12.72
C ASP A 500 -0.10 -3.18 12.88
N VAL A 501 -0.84 -2.07 12.99
CA VAL A 501 -2.31 -2.07 13.09
C VAL A 501 -2.94 -2.69 11.83
N ARG A 502 -2.45 -2.35 10.63
CA ARG A 502 -2.96 -2.93 9.38
C ARG A 502 -2.64 -4.42 9.27
N ILE A 503 -1.49 -4.86 9.76
CA ILE A 503 -1.12 -6.28 9.80
C ILE A 503 -2.05 -7.06 10.74
N LEU A 504 -2.24 -6.54 11.94
CA LEU A 504 -3.13 -7.15 12.93
C LEU A 504 -4.59 -7.16 12.45
N ALA A 505 -5.02 -6.11 11.75
CA ALA A 505 -6.34 -6.08 11.12
C ALA A 505 -6.49 -7.14 10.02
N ALA A 506 -5.49 -7.31 9.14
CA ALA A 506 -5.49 -8.39 8.15
C ALA A 506 -5.52 -9.78 8.82
N LEU A 507 -4.81 -9.95 9.93
CA LEU A 507 -4.85 -11.18 10.72
C LEU A 507 -6.25 -11.44 11.33
N ALA A 508 -6.97 -10.39 11.71
CA ALA A 508 -8.35 -10.44 12.20
C ALA A 508 -9.38 -10.77 11.10
N GLU A 509 -9.00 -10.84 9.82
CA GLU A 509 -9.92 -11.21 8.73
C GLU A 509 -9.78 -12.68 8.31
N GLN A 510 -8.77 -13.38 8.80
CA GLN A 510 -8.48 -14.76 8.39
C GLN A 510 -9.16 -15.78 9.32
N PRO A 511 -10.12 -16.59 8.83
CA PRO A 511 -11.01 -17.42 9.65
C PRO A 511 -10.36 -18.67 10.26
N ALA A 512 -9.13 -19.02 9.85
CA ALA A 512 -8.47 -20.26 10.23
C ALA A 512 -7.02 -19.99 10.65
N ARG A 513 -6.16 -21.00 10.46
CA ARG A 513 -4.72 -20.82 10.57
C ARG A 513 -4.28 -19.84 9.49
N PRO A 514 -3.64 -18.73 9.87
CA PRO A 514 -3.43 -17.64 8.94
C PRO A 514 -2.43 -18.03 7.84
N ALA A 515 -2.76 -17.63 6.61
CA ALA A 515 -1.84 -17.64 5.49
C ALA A 515 -0.86 -16.45 5.63
N PRO A 516 0.31 -16.50 4.98
CA PRO A 516 1.21 -15.35 4.92
C PRO A 516 0.46 -14.09 4.48
N ILE A 517 0.49 -13.05 5.31
CA ILE A 517 -0.11 -11.75 5.00
C ILE A 517 0.84 -11.04 4.04
N GLY A 518 0.50 -10.96 2.77
CA GLY A 518 1.26 -10.18 1.78
C GLY A 518 0.97 -8.68 1.89
N LEU A 519 1.90 -7.85 1.44
CA LEU A 519 1.78 -6.39 1.49
C LEU A 519 0.53 -5.86 0.74
N ALA A 520 0.21 -6.45 -0.41
CA ALA A 520 -0.95 -6.07 -1.22
C ALA A 520 -2.29 -6.36 -0.54
N ASN A 521 -2.31 -7.22 0.47
CA ASN A 521 -3.51 -7.62 1.19
C ASN A 521 -3.71 -6.85 2.50
N LEU A 522 -2.89 -5.82 2.76
CA LEU A 522 -3.06 -5.00 3.94
C LEU A 522 -4.26 -4.06 3.78
N PRO A 523 -5.26 -4.12 4.68
CA PRO A 523 -6.42 -3.25 4.62
C PRO A 523 -6.00 -1.77 4.69
N PRO A 524 -6.76 -0.86 4.06
CA PRO A 524 -6.51 0.57 4.18
C PRO A 524 -6.76 1.02 5.63
N ARG A 525 -6.12 2.12 6.03
CA ARG A 525 -6.25 2.64 7.41
C ARG A 525 -7.69 3.00 7.79
N THR A 526 -8.55 3.33 6.84
CA THR A 526 -9.98 3.57 7.07
C THR A 526 -10.75 2.34 7.52
N GLU A 527 -10.23 1.14 7.26
CA GLU A 527 -10.84 -0.16 7.58
C GLU A 527 -10.20 -0.81 8.82
N CYS A 528 -9.37 -0.07 9.56
CA CYS A 528 -8.72 -0.56 10.76
C CYS A 528 -8.85 0.47 11.90
N ARG A 529 -9.00 0.01 13.14
CA ARG A 529 -8.97 0.90 14.31
C ARG A 529 -8.14 0.28 15.44
N LEU A 530 -7.22 1.06 16.00
CA LEU A 530 -6.52 0.73 17.24
C LEU A 530 -7.30 1.28 18.43
N VAL A 531 -7.55 0.45 19.43
CA VAL A 531 -8.22 0.78 20.69
C VAL A 531 -7.26 0.48 21.83
N MET A 532 -6.89 1.50 22.60
CA MET A 532 -6.05 1.33 23.78
C MET A 532 -6.92 0.90 24.98
N LEU A 533 -6.50 -0.17 25.65
CA LEU A 533 -7.15 -0.71 26.84
C LEU A 533 -6.21 -0.52 28.04
N ASN A 534 -6.75 -0.49 29.26
CA ASN A 534 -5.92 -0.45 30.45
C ASN A 534 -5.37 -1.87 30.72
N GLY A 535 -4.12 -2.15 30.34
CA GLY A 535 -3.51 -3.50 30.35
C GLY A 535 -3.38 -4.16 28.97
N GLY A 536 -3.51 -3.40 27.88
CA GLY A 536 -3.29 -3.93 26.53
C GLY A 536 -3.90 -3.07 25.42
N CYS A 537 -4.15 -3.69 24.26
CA CYS A 537 -4.79 -3.02 23.14
C CYS A 537 -5.64 -3.98 22.31
N ALA A 538 -6.53 -3.43 21.50
CA ALA A 538 -7.31 -4.17 20.53
C ALA A 538 -7.24 -3.52 19.15
N VAL A 539 -7.10 -4.34 18.12
CA VAL A 539 -7.18 -3.93 16.72
C VAL A 539 -8.46 -4.46 16.12
N LEU A 540 -9.27 -3.55 15.57
CA LEU A 540 -10.55 -3.84 14.95
C LEU A 540 -10.39 -3.85 13.43
N SER A 541 -11.05 -4.79 12.76
CA SER A 541 -11.19 -4.85 11.30
C SER A 541 -12.65 -5.12 10.91
N ASN A 542 -12.95 -5.01 9.62
CA ASN A 542 -14.29 -5.32 9.11
C ASN A 542 -14.65 -6.79 9.31
N GLY A 543 -13.66 -7.68 9.29
CA GLY A 543 -13.84 -9.12 9.48
C GLY A 543 -13.69 -9.62 10.92
N GLY A 544 -13.22 -8.80 11.88
CA GLY A 544 -12.94 -9.33 13.22
C GLY A 544 -12.23 -8.38 14.17
N CYS A 545 -11.61 -8.96 15.20
CA CYS A 545 -10.81 -8.24 16.19
C CYS A 545 -9.66 -9.09 16.74
N VAL A 546 -8.49 -8.48 16.90
CA VAL A 546 -7.36 -9.04 17.67
C VAL A 546 -7.20 -8.23 18.95
N VAL A 547 -7.25 -8.90 20.10
CA VAL A 547 -6.93 -8.32 21.41
C VAL A 547 -5.57 -8.83 21.85
N ILE A 548 -4.77 -7.93 22.39
CA ILE A 548 -3.44 -8.20 22.91
C ILE A 548 -3.34 -7.70 24.37
N ASP A 549 -3.14 -8.61 25.32
CA ASP A 549 -2.89 -8.31 26.74
C ASP A 549 -1.39 -8.16 26.99
N ASP A 550 -0.97 -7.00 27.53
CA ASP A 550 0.42 -6.58 27.78
C ASP A 550 0.98 -6.96 29.16
N TRP A 551 0.22 -7.73 29.93
CA TRP A 551 0.57 -8.29 31.23
C TRP A 551 0.77 -7.24 32.33
N HIS A 552 0.62 -5.96 32.01
CA HIS A 552 0.68 -4.88 32.99
C HIS A 552 -0.54 -4.94 33.90
N ASP A 553 -0.38 -4.40 35.11
CA ASP A 553 -1.47 -4.31 36.08
C ASP A 553 -2.21 -2.97 35.86
N PRO A 554 -3.55 -2.97 35.67
CA PRO A 554 -4.47 -4.11 35.70
C PRO A 554 -4.44 -4.95 34.43
N ARG A 555 -4.36 -6.28 34.58
CA ARG A 555 -4.48 -7.23 33.46
C ARG A 555 -5.87 -7.21 32.85
N LEU A 556 -5.98 -7.55 31.57
CA LEU A 556 -7.28 -7.72 30.93
C LEU A 556 -7.97 -8.96 31.51
N LYS A 557 -9.24 -8.80 31.88
CA LYS A 557 -10.09 -9.92 32.27
C LYS A 557 -10.58 -10.63 31.03
N ASP A 558 -9.82 -11.64 30.62
CA ASP A 558 -10.09 -12.54 29.50
C ASP A 558 -11.59 -12.87 29.30
N SER A 559 -12.29 -13.33 30.35
CA SER A 559 -13.70 -13.73 30.30
C SER A 559 -14.64 -12.57 29.97
N GLU A 560 -14.40 -11.37 30.51
CA GLU A 560 -15.24 -10.19 30.26
C GLU A 560 -14.95 -9.59 28.86
N ILE A 561 -13.70 -9.64 28.41
CA ILE A 561 -13.30 -9.20 27.06
C ILE A 561 -13.88 -10.12 25.99
N ILE A 562 -13.81 -11.44 26.19
CA ILE A 562 -14.41 -12.43 25.29
C ILE A 562 -15.92 -12.28 25.25
N GLU A 563 -16.58 -12.05 26.39
CA GLU A 563 -18.02 -11.76 26.44
C GLU A 563 -18.37 -10.52 25.60
N ALA A 564 -17.56 -9.46 25.68
CA ALA A 564 -17.75 -8.25 24.88
C ALA A 564 -17.68 -8.52 23.37
N MET A 565 -16.67 -9.27 22.93
CA MET A 565 -16.50 -9.66 21.51
C MET A 565 -17.67 -10.51 21.02
N GLN A 566 -18.09 -11.51 21.80
CA GLN A 566 -19.21 -12.39 21.47
C GLN A 566 -20.54 -11.63 21.40
N LYS A 567 -20.81 -10.72 22.34
CA LYS A 567 -22.01 -9.87 22.31
C LYS A 567 -22.06 -9.00 21.05
N ALA A 568 -20.93 -8.43 20.64
CA ALA A 568 -20.87 -7.61 19.43
C ALA A 568 -21.08 -8.45 18.16
N ALA A 569 -20.45 -9.63 18.07
CA ALA A 569 -20.64 -10.54 16.94
C ALA A 569 -22.07 -11.06 16.82
N GLU A 570 -22.66 -11.47 17.94
CA GLU A 570 -24.06 -11.93 17.97
C GLU A 570 -25.01 -10.81 17.53
N TRP A 571 -24.78 -9.58 17.98
CA TRP A 571 -25.59 -8.43 17.55
C TRP A 571 -25.45 -8.14 16.05
N ARG A 572 -24.22 -8.19 15.52
CA ARG A 572 -23.97 -8.05 14.08
C ARG A 572 -24.69 -9.12 13.27
N LYS A 573 -24.56 -10.39 13.66
CA LYS A 573 -25.20 -11.53 13.00
C LYS A 573 -26.73 -11.39 12.97
N GLN A 574 -27.32 -10.94 14.08
CA GLN A 574 -28.75 -10.70 14.16
C GLN A 574 -29.20 -9.59 13.21
N LEU A 575 -28.43 -8.48 13.12
CA LEU A 575 -28.71 -7.42 12.16
C LEU A 575 -28.57 -7.90 10.70
N ASP A 576 -27.56 -8.72 10.40
CA ASP A 576 -27.39 -9.33 9.07
C ASP A 576 -28.64 -10.15 8.69
N CYS A 577 -29.18 -10.96 9.61
CA CYS A 577 -30.43 -11.71 9.39
C CYS A 577 -31.61 -10.78 9.12
N HIS A 578 -31.76 -9.70 9.90
CA HIS A 578 -32.84 -8.75 9.74
C HIS A 578 -32.77 -7.97 8.42
N GLU A 579 -31.58 -7.62 7.96
CA GLU A 579 -31.37 -6.96 6.66
C GLU A 579 -31.73 -7.90 5.50
N VAL A 580 -31.36 -9.19 5.60
CA VAL A 580 -31.77 -10.22 4.62
C VAL A 580 -33.29 -10.38 4.61
N ASP A 581 -33.92 -10.47 5.78
CA ASP A 581 -35.39 -10.55 5.91
C ASP A 581 -36.08 -9.34 5.29
N LEU A 582 -35.58 -8.13 5.57
CA LEU A 582 -36.11 -6.89 5.00
C LEU A 582 -35.92 -6.85 3.47
N SER A 583 -34.78 -7.32 2.95
CA SER A 583 -34.54 -7.40 1.50
C SER A 583 -35.47 -8.40 0.81
N THR A 584 -35.72 -9.54 1.46
CA THR A 584 -36.64 -10.58 0.98
C THR A 584 -38.07 -10.06 0.98
N PHE A 585 -38.47 -9.39 2.07
CA PHE A 585 -39.74 -8.69 2.18
C PHE A 585 -39.91 -7.66 1.05
N ASN A 586 -38.91 -6.83 0.78
CA ASN A 586 -39.00 -5.81 -0.27
C ASN A 586 -39.13 -6.42 -1.68
N LYS A 587 -38.46 -7.54 -1.95
CA LYS A 587 -38.59 -8.28 -3.22
C LYS A 587 -39.97 -8.93 -3.37
N GLU A 588 -40.48 -9.51 -2.28
CA GLU A 588 -41.84 -10.03 -2.23
C GLU A 588 -42.85 -8.90 -2.48
N TRP A 589 -42.72 -7.78 -1.78
CA TRP A 589 -43.56 -6.60 -1.95
C TRP A 589 -43.58 -6.05 -3.38
N LYS A 590 -42.42 -6.03 -4.05
CA LYS A 590 -42.30 -5.60 -5.46
C LYS A 590 -42.80 -6.65 -6.48
N GLY A 591 -43.13 -7.87 -6.03
CA GLY A 591 -43.59 -8.96 -6.90
C GLY A 591 -42.47 -9.63 -7.72
N GLU A 592 -41.21 -9.45 -7.32
CA GLU A 592 -40.01 -9.92 -8.05
C GLU A 592 -39.58 -11.35 -7.68
N ALA A 593 -40.23 -11.98 -6.69
CA ALA A 593 -39.84 -13.28 -6.14
C ALA A 593 -40.03 -14.50 -7.08
N GLY A 594 -40.64 -14.34 -8.26
CA GLY A 594 -41.10 -15.45 -9.11
C GLY A 594 -40.29 -15.77 -10.39
N GLU A 595 -39.26 -14.99 -10.76
CA GLU A 595 -38.68 -15.07 -12.13
C GLU A 595 -37.56 -16.12 -12.34
N ARG A 596 -37.15 -16.92 -11.35
CA ARG A 596 -35.95 -17.81 -11.52
C ARG A 596 -36.12 -19.13 -12.29
N ASN A 597 -37.34 -19.59 -12.63
CA ASN A 597 -37.53 -20.92 -13.24
C ASN A 597 -38.32 -20.95 -14.56
N ALA A 598 -38.23 -19.93 -15.43
CA ALA A 598 -38.86 -20.00 -16.75
C ALA A 598 -38.00 -19.35 -17.86
N SER A 599 -37.01 -20.10 -18.34
CA SER A 599 -36.43 -19.87 -19.67
C SER A 599 -37.47 -20.25 -20.73
N GLY A 600 -38.22 -19.27 -21.26
CA GLY A 600 -39.12 -19.53 -22.38
C GLY A 600 -40.16 -18.44 -22.67
N SER A 601 -39.89 -17.64 -23.71
CA SER A 601 -40.82 -16.76 -24.44
C SER A 601 -41.19 -15.40 -23.80
N VAL A 602 -40.73 -14.34 -24.47
CA VAL A 602 -40.85 -12.91 -24.09
C VAL A 602 -42.27 -12.33 -24.32
N ARG A 603 -43.24 -13.12 -24.81
CA ARG A 603 -44.62 -12.64 -25.07
C ARG A 603 -45.68 -13.17 -24.09
N GLN A 604 -45.43 -14.25 -23.37
CA GLN A 604 -46.33 -14.69 -22.28
C GLN A 604 -46.11 -13.91 -20.99
N SER A 605 -44.92 -13.32 -20.80
CA SER A 605 -44.53 -12.57 -19.60
C SER A 605 -45.31 -11.27 -19.36
N ALA A 606 -45.88 -10.61 -20.38
CA ALA A 606 -46.70 -9.40 -20.16
C ALA A 606 -48.10 -9.71 -19.62
N ARG A 607 -48.79 -10.73 -20.17
CA ARG A 607 -50.08 -11.22 -19.66
C ARG A 607 -49.92 -11.96 -18.33
N GLN A 608 -48.80 -12.67 -18.15
CA GLN A 608 -48.49 -13.34 -16.89
C GLN A 608 -48.08 -12.33 -15.80
N ARG A 609 -47.40 -11.21 -16.12
CA ARG A 609 -47.21 -10.05 -15.20
C ARG A 609 -48.52 -9.39 -14.79
N GLN A 610 -49.47 -9.23 -15.72
CA GLN A 610 -50.81 -8.72 -15.39
C GLN A 610 -51.63 -9.71 -14.54
N ASN A 611 -51.47 -11.02 -14.76
CA ASN A 611 -52.18 -12.06 -14.01
C ASN A 611 -51.51 -12.42 -12.66
N SER A 612 -50.19 -12.28 -12.52
CA SER A 612 -49.49 -12.43 -11.23
C SER A 612 -49.65 -11.19 -10.35
N ALA A 613 -49.73 -9.98 -10.93
CA ALA A 613 -50.19 -8.79 -10.23
C ALA A 613 -51.65 -8.91 -9.75
N ARG A 614 -52.48 -9.70 -10.46
CA ARG A 614 -53.84 -10.06 -10.02
C ARG A 614 -53.88 -11.21 -9.00
N GLY A 615 -52.93 -12.14 -9.03
CA GLY A 615 -52.83 -13.26 -8.08
C GLY A 615 -52.37 -12.87 -6.67
N TRP A 616 -51.62 -11.77 -6.55
CA TRP A 616 -51.17 -11.18 -5.28
C TRP A 616 -52.27 -10.37 -4.54
N LEU A 617 -53.47 -10.27 -5.11
CA LEU A 617 -54.65 -9.67 -4.48
C LEU A 617 -55.35 -10.59 -3.46
N LYS A 618 -54.80 -11.76 -3.13
CA LYS A 618 -55.34 -12.59 -2.05
C LYS A 618 -55.03 -11.95 -0.70
N GLU A 619 -56.08 -11.57 0.00
CA GLU A 619 -56.13 -10.97 1.35
C GLU A 619 -55.11 -11.56 2.34
N GLY A 620 -54.86 -12.88 2.27
CA GLY A 620 -53.90 -13.57 3.13
C GLY A 620 -52.42 -13.15 2.96
N ALA A 621 -52.01 -12.63 1.81
CA ALA A 621 -50.61 -12.22 1.58
C ALA A 621 -50.27 -10.93 2.35
N SER A 622 -51.14 -9.93 2.36
CA SER A 622 -50.92 -8.66 3.05
C SER A 622 -50.91 -8.81 4.58
N TYR A 623 -51.78 -9.66 5.13
CA TYR A 623 -51.78 -9.97 6.57
C TYR A 623 -50.58 -10.83 6.99
N ARG A 624 -50.16 -11.79 6.14
CA ARG A 624 -48.92 -12.56 6.36
C ARG A 624 -47.70 -11.65 6.40
N LEU A 625 -47.62 -10.69 5.47
CA LEU A 625 -46.55 -9.69 5.40
C LEU A 625 -46.53 -8.79 6.65
N LEU A 626 -47.69 -8.31 7.12
CA LEU A 626 -47.76 -7.55 8.38
C LEU A 626 -47.36 -8.40 9.59
N GLY A 627 -47.74 -9.68 9.63
CA GLY A 627 -47.33 -10.61 10.68
C GLY A 627 -45.82 -10.83 10.71
N GLN A 628 -45.18 -10.94 9.53
CA GLN A 628 -43.72 -11.06 9.41
C GLN A 628 -43.00 -9.78 9.85
N VAL A 629 -43.51 -8.60 9.47
CA VAL A 629 -42.94 -7.31 9.91
C VAL A 629 -43.11 -7.12 11.41
N ALA A 630 -44.27 -7.44 11.98
CA ALA A 630 -44.51 -7.37 13.43
C ALA A 630 -43.61 -8.34 14.21
N LEU A 631 -43.43 -9.56 13.69
CA LEU A 631 -42.50 -10.54 14.27
C LEU A 631 -41.06 -10.00 14.22
N GLY A 632 -40.62 -9.47 13.07
CA GLY A 632 -39.29 -8.88 12.90
C GLY A 632 -39.01 -7.70 13.83
N ARG A 633 -39.99 -6.80 14.02
CA ARG A 633 -39.85 -5.69 14.98
C ARG A 633 -39.82 -6.18 16.43
N SER A 634 -40.64 -7.18 16.76
CA SER A 634 -40.66 -7.76 18.12
C SER A 634 -39.37 -8.50 18.44
N THR A 635 -38.79 -9.24 17.49
CA THR A 635 -37.51 -9.92 17.69
C THR A 635 -36.37 -8.93 17.80
N LEU A 636 -36.33 -7.89 16.95
CA LEU A 636 -35.35 -6.79 17.05
C LEU A 636 -35.44 -6.09 18.42
N ALA A 637 -36.64 -5.77 18.90
CA ALA A 637 -36.85 -5.16 20.21
C ALA A 637 -36.41 -6.07 21.36
N GLY A 638 -36.73 -7.37 21.28
CA GLY A 638 -36.30 -8.35 22.28
C GLY A 638 -34.77 -8.52 22.32
N GLN A 639 -34.11 -8.43 21.17
CA GLN A 639 -32.66 -8.51 21.09
C GLN A 639 -31.97 -7.21 21.55
N ARG A 640 -32.55 -6.02 21.29
CA ARG A 640 -32.09 -4.73 21.87
C ARG A 640 -31.97 -4.81 23.39
N VAL A 641 -32.97 -5.39 24.06
CA VAL A 641 -32.97 -5.58 25.51
C VAL A 641 -31.86 -6.52 25.97
N LYS A 642 -31.59 -7.59 25.22
CA LYS A 642 -30.47 -8.51 25.51
C LYS A 642 -29.11 -7.85 25.30
N ALA A 643 -28.96 -7.05 24.23
CA ALA A 643 -27.74 -6.30 23.94
C ALA A 643 -27.46 -5.20 24.98
N ALA A 644 -28.50 -4.66 25.63
CA ALA A 644 -28.38 -3.68 26.71
C ALA A 644 -27.88 -4.27 28.04
N ALA A 645 -27.71 -5.59 28.16
CA ALA A 645 -27.19 -6.22 29.36
C ALA A 645 -25.76 -5.75 29.68
N SER A 646 -25.59 -5.09 30.83
CA SER A 646 -24.37 -4.39 31.21
C SER A 646 -23.16 -5.31 31.36
N LEU A 647 -22.07 -4.99 30.67
CA LEU A 647 -20.73 -5.51 30.98
C LEU A 647 -20.21 -4.80 32.25
N LYS A 648 -19.56 -5.53 33.15
CA LYS A 648 -19.11 -5.00 34.45
C LYS A 648 -17.77 -4.29 34.34
N ASP A 649 -16.83 -4.87 33.61
CA ASP A 649 -15.49 -4.34 33.41
C ASP A 649 -15.47 -3.08 32.52
N ALA A 650 -14.52 -2.19 32.79
CA ALA A 650 -14.37 -0.94 32.05
C ALA A 650 -13.75 -1.16 30.66
N ASN A 651 -12.73 -2.02 30.53
CA ASN A 651 -12.11 -2.35 29.25
C ASN A 651 -13.07 -3.12 28.35
N ALA A 652 -13.83 -4.06 28.91
CA ALA A 652 -14.87 -4.80 28.17
C ALA A 652 -15.97 -3.87 27.62
N ARG A 653 -16.42 -2.90 28.43
CA ARG A 653 -17.37 -1.87 27.98
C ARG A 653 -16.80 -0.99 26.87
N LEU A 654 -15.56 -0.54 27.02
CA LEU A 654 -14.88 0.27 26.01
C LEU A 654 -14.75 -0.48 24.69
N LEU A 655 -14.24 -1.72 24.73
CA LEU A 655 -14.11 -2.56 23.53
C LEU A 655 -15.46 -2.80 22.84
N TYR A 656 -16.52 -3.12 23.61
CA TYR A 656 -17.85 -3.31 23.05
C TYR A 656 -18.40 -2.04 22.38
N GLN A 657 -18.20 -0.86 22.98
CA GLN A 657 -18.62 0.42 22.41
C GLN A 657 -17.86 0.72 21.11
N GLU A 658 -16.55 0.47 21.09
CA GLU A 658 -15.72 0.67 19.90
C GLU A 658 -16.10 -0.31 18.78
N LEU A 659 -16.35 -1.58 19.08
CA LEU A 659 -16.87 -2.56 18.10
C LEU A 659 -18.23 -2.13 17.55
N LYS A 660 -19.13 -1.65 18.42
CA LYS A 660 -20.47 -1.17 18.03
C LYS A 660 -20.39 0.04 17.10
N SER A 661 -19.48 0.98 17.40
CA SER A 661 -19.21 2.17 16.59
C SER A 661 -18.55 1.80 15.27
N PHE A 662 -17.50 0.99 15.31
CA PHE A 662 -16.68 0.65 14.14
C PHE A 662 -17.46 -0.16 13.09
N TRP A 663 -18.28 -1.12 13.51
CA TRP A 663 -19.16 -1.88 12.60
C TRP A 663 -20.48 -1.15 12.27
N GLY A 664 -20.65 0.09 12.69
CA GLY A 664 -21.85 0.89 12.39
C GLY A 664 -23.15 0.27 12.90
N LEU A 665 -23.11 -0.55 13.97
CA LEU A 665 -24.26 -1.39 14.36
C LEU A 665 -25.48 -0.55 14.74
N ALA A 666 -25.28 0.64 15.32
CA ALA A 666 -26.37 1.56 15.66
C ALA A 666 -27.07 2.14 14.42
N GLU A 667 -26.29 2.47 13.38
CA GLU A 667 -26.83 3.00 12.12
C GLU A 667 -27.58 1.91 11.35
N ARG A 668 -27.02 0.70 11.30
CA ARG A 668 -27.66 -0.49 10.72
C ARG A 668 -28.95 -0.85 11.44
N GLU A 669 -28.95 -0.82 12.77
CA GLU A 669 -30.14 -1.03 13.59
C GLU A 669 -31.24 0.01 13.30
N SER A 670 -30.87 1.29 13.17
CA SER A 670 -31.81 2.34 12.77
C SER A 670 -32.35 2.12 11.36
N TYR A 671 -31.50 1.73 10.42
CA TYR A 671 -31.90 1.41 9.05
C TYR A 671 -32.91 0.26 9.00
N VAL A 672 -32.66 -0.82 9.74
CA VAL A 672 -33.58 -1.97 9.84
C VAL A 672 -34.92 -1.55 10.45
N ASP A 673 -34.92 -0.80 11.55
CA ASP A 673 -36.17 -0.35 12.21
C ASP A 673 -36.98 0.58 11.30
N GLN A 674 -36.34 1.54 10.64
CA GLN A 674 -36.98 2.40 9.64
C GLN A 674 -37.54 1.60 8.47
N GLY A 675 -36.78 0.60 7.98
CA GLY A 675 -37.22 -0.31 6.94
C GLY A 675 -38.49 -1.06 7.33
N TYR A 676 -38.54 -1.63 8.53
CA TYR A 676 -39.76 -2.27 9.02
C TYR A 676 -40.92 -1.29 9.19
N GLN A 677 -40.68 -0.06 9.65
CA GLN A 677 -41.71 0.97 9.79
C GLN A 677 -42.31 1.37 8.42
N GLN A 678 -41.47 1.55 7.41
CA GLN A 678 -41.91 1.87 6.05
C GLN A 678 -42.71 0.72 5.43
N SER A 679 -42.26 -0.52 5.63
CA SER A 679 -42.94 -1.74 5.21
C SER A 679 -44.31 -1.88 5.87
N GLU A 680 -44.40 -1.64 7.18
CA GLU A 680 -45.66 -1.65 7.94
C GLU A 680 -46.62 -0.56 7.46
N ALA A 681 -46.13 0.67 7.28
CA ALA A 681 -46.92 1.80 6.81
C ALA A 681 -47.47 1.56 5.40
N SER A 682 -46.66 1.00 4.50
CA SER A 682 -47.06 0.66 3.14
C SER A 682 -48.14 -0.43 3.12
N ALA A 683 -47.98 -1.47 3.94
CA ALA A 683 -48.96 -2.54 4.08
C ALA A 683 -50.30 -2.03 4.67
N LYS A 684 -50.25 -1.18 5.71
CA LYS A 684 -51.43 -0.53 6.29
C LYS A 684 -52.14 0.38 5.29
N ALA A 685 -51.41 1.22 4.57
CA ALA A 685 -51.97 2.11 3.56
C ALA A 685 -52.71 1.35 2.44
N LEU A 686 -52.21 0.18 2.03
CA LEU A 686 -52.93 -0.68 1.08
C LEU A 686 -54.21 -1.27 1.67
N LEU A 687 -54.18 -1.75 2.92
CA LEU A 687 -55.38 -2.25 3.60
C LEU A 687 -56.44 -1.14 3.74
N ASP A 688 -56.02 0.08 4.08
CA ASP A 688 -56.90 1.23 4.20
C ASP A 688 -57.47 1.68 2.84
N ALA A 689 -56.67 1.67 1.79
CA ALA A 689 -57.15 1.95 0.43
C ALA A 689 -58.17 0.90 -0.03
N ARG A 690 -57.98 -0.37 0.37
CA ARG A 690 -58.92 -1.47 0.07
C ARG A 690 -60.20 -1.37 0.88
N SER A 691 -60.12 -1.11 2.18
CA SER A 691 -61.31 -0.93 3.02
C SER A 691 -62.14 0.27 2.52
N ALA A 692 -61.49 1.36 2.12
CA ALA A 692 -62.15 2.51 1.51
C ALA A 692 -62.83 2.17 0.15
N ARG A 693 -62.21 1.32 -0.69
CA ARG A 693 -62.86 0.84 -1.93
C ARG A 693 -64.05 -0.06 -1.65
N LEU A 694 -63.95 -0.96 -0.67
CA LEU A 694 -65.04 -1.86 -0.30
C LEU A 694 -66.22 -1.06 0.28
N VAL A 695 -65.96 -0.07 1.12
CA VAL A 695 -66.97 0.87 1.62
C VAL A 695 -67.60 1.68 0.47
N ARG A 696 -66.81 2.14 -0.51
CA ARG A 696 -67.35 2.81 -1.71
C ARG A 696 -68.19 1.88 -2.57
N TYR A 697 -67.77 0.63 -2.78
CA TYR A 697 -68.54 -0.36 -3.53
C TYR A 697 -69.86 -0.68 -2.84
N LEU A 698 -69.84 -0.88 -1.50
CA LEU A 698 -71.05 -1.03 -0.70
C LEU A 698 -71.93 0.22 -0.79
N ALA A 699 -71.37 1.43 -0.79
CA ALA A 699 -72.14 2.67 -0.93
C ALA A 699 -72.76 2.85 -2.33
N ILE A 700 -72.13 2.31 -3.39
CA ILE A 700 -72.63 2.41 -4.78
C ILE A 700 -73.70 1.35 -5.06
N TYR A 701 -73.55 0.13 -4.55
CA TYR A 701 -74.42 -1.01 -4.89
C TYR A 701 -75.34 -1.48 -3.75
N GLY A 702 -75.07 -1.09 -2.51
CA GLY A 702 -75.83 -1.47 -1.31
C GLY A 702 -76.43 -0.25 -0.62
N PHE A 703 -77.65 0.12 -1.00
CA PHE A 703 -78.52 1.06 -0.28
C PHE A 703 -77.99 2.51 -0.10
N PRO A 704 -78.49 3.49 -0.89
CA PRO A 704 -78.11 4.91 -0.77
C PRO A 704 -78.41 5.57 0.59
N ALA A 705 -79.20 4.91 1.47
CA ALA A 705 -79.60 5.47 2.76
C ALA A 705 -78.48 5.48 3.83
N PHE A 706 -77.35 4.80 3.63
CA PHE A 706 -76.28 4.70 4.62
C PHE A 706 -75.20 5.78 4.54
N VAL A 707 -75.22 6.63 3.51
CA VAL A 707 -74.16 7.62 3.25
C VAL A 707 -74.35 8.94 4.03
N SER A 708 -75.47 9.13 4.73
CA SER A 708 -75.77 10.42 5.40
C SER A 708 -75.44 10.49 6.90
N SER A 709 -74.77 9.52 7.52
CA SER A 709 -74.40 9.64 8.94
C SER A 709 -72.99 9.13 9.25
N ASN A 710 -72.38 9.75 10.27
CA ASN A 710 -71.02 9.57 10.81
C ASN A 710 -70.68 8.13 11.32
N ILE A 711 -71.33 7.09 10.78
CA ILE A 711 -71.26 5.69 11.24
C ILE A 711 -70.24 4.85 10.43
N SER A 712 -69.75 5.34 9.27
CA SER A 712 -68.93 4.53 8.35
C SER A 712 -67.57 4.09 8.90
N LYS A 713 -66.87 4.93 9.66
CA LYS A 713 -65.57 4.58 10.29
C LYS A 713 -65.69 3.55 11.42
N PRO A 714 -66.59 3.71 12.42
CA PRO A 714 -66.74 2.70 13.46
C PRO A 714 -67.29 1.37 12.94
N MET A 715 -68.19 1.36 11.95
CA MET A 715 -68.68 0.11 11.35
C MET A 715 -67.60 -0.64 10.56
N ALA A 716 -66.76 0.07 9.78
CA ALA A 716 -65.63 -0.56 9.10
C ALA A 716 -64.61 -1.18 10.07
N ASN A 717 -64.37 -0.54 11.22
CA ASN A 717 -63.53 -1.08 12.28
C ASN A 717 -64.16 -2.28 13.00
N ILE A 718 -65.48 -2.28 13.19
CA ILE A 718 -66.23 -3.41 13.77
C ILE A 718 -66.23 -4.61 12.80
N VAL A 719 -66.45 -4.39 11.50
CA VAL A 719 -66.39 -5.46 10.49
C VAL A 719 -64.97 -6.03 10.38
N ASN A 720 -63.93 -5.18 10.36
CA ASN A 720 -62.54 -5.64 10.41
C ASN A 720 -62.26 -6.43 11.71
N ALA A 721 -62.72 -5.96 12.88
CA ALA A 721 -62.55 -6.68 14.14
C ALA A 721 -63.34 -7.99 14.21
N PHE A 722 -64.50 -8.08 13.54
CA PHE A 722 -65.33 -9.28 13.47
C PHE A 722 -64.73 -10.34 12.54
N CYS A 723 -64.18 -9.92 11.40
CA CYS A 723 -63.45 -10.79 10.48
C CYS A 723 -62.12 -11.30 11.08
N VAL A 724 -61.43 -10.48 11.88
CA VAL A 724 -60.18 -10.85 12.57
C VAL A 724 -60.42 -11.79 13.76
N SER A 725 -61.59 -11.73 14.43
CA SER A 725 -61.84 -12.47 15.68
C SER A 725 -62.49 -13.87 15.52
N ARG A 726 -63.00 -14.26 14.34
CA ARG A 726 -63.65 -15.57 14.14
C ARG A 726 -63.22 -16.26 12.84
N HIS A 727 -62.03 -16.85 12.86
CA HIS A 727 -61.47 -17.66 11.76
C HIS A 727 -62.25 -18.94 11.39
N TRP A 728 -63.25 -19.38 12.17
CA TRP A 728 -63.94 -20.66 11.94
C TRP A 728 -65.23 -20.57 11.08
N ILE A 729 -65.80 -19.37 10.88
CA ILE A 729 -67.05 -19.20 10.12
C ILE A 729 -66.82 -19.23 8.60
N LEU A 730 -65.58 -19.00 8.15
CA LEU A 730 -65.18 -19.08 6.73
C LEU A 730 -65.10 -20.53 6.19
N TRP A 731 -65.26 -21.55 7.04
CA TRP A 731 -65.17 -22.96 6.65
C TRP A 731 -66.51 -23.62 6.31
N THR A 732 -67.66 -22.95 6.56
CA THR A 732 -68.99 -23.58 6.38
C THR A 732 -69.82 -23.02 5.23
N THR A 733 -69.35 -21.99 4.52
CA THR A 733 -69.97 -21.54 3.28
C THR A 733 -69.52 -22.39 2.09
N PRO A 734 -70.43 -22.94 1.27
CA PRO A 734 -70.06 -23.70 0.08
C PRO A 734 -69.20 -22.83 -0.87
N SER A 735 -68.02 -23.35 -1.24
CA SER A 735 -67.01 -22.69 -2.10
C SER A 735 -67.56 -21.93 -3.32
N PRO A 736 -68.56 -22.43 -4.09
CA PRO A 736 -69.02 -21.71 -5.28
C PRO A 736 -69.78 -20.41 -4.99
N LEU A 737 -70.36 -20.24 -3.79
CA LEU A 737 -71.11 -19.03 -3.42
C LEU A 737 -70.17 -17.89 -2.99
N TYR A 738 -69.04 -18.25 -2.38
CA TYR A 738 -67.96 -17.33 -2.02
C TYR A 738 -67.20 -16.84 -3.27
N ASP A 739 -66.93 -17.75 -4.21
CA ASP A 739 -66.27 -17.40 -5.47
C ASP A 739 -67.15 -16.51 -6.36
N ALA A 740 -68.48 -16.74 -6.40
CA ALA A 740 -69.42 -15.91 -7.16
C ALA A 740 -69.61 -14.48 -6.60
N LEU A 741 -69.42 -14.29 -5.29
CA LEU A 741 -69.46 -12.97 -4.64
C LEU A 741 -68.21 -12.12 -4.91
N ILE A 742 -67.09 -12.76 -5.26
CA ILE A 742 -65.77 -12.12 -5.41
C ILE A 742 -65.39 -11.88 -6.89
N THR A 743 -65.92 -12.68 -7.82
CA THR A 743 -65.56 -12.57 -9.25
C THR A 743 -66.30 -11.48 -10.03
N GLY A 744 -67.33 -10.86 -9.46
CA GLY A 744 -67.93 -9.64 -10.01
C GLY A 744 -68.62 -9.82 -11.38
N GLU A 745 -69.24 -10.97 -11.64
CA GLU A 745 -70.21 -11.08 -12.74
C GLU A 745 -71.59 -10.58 -12.26
N GLU A 746 -72.12 -9.58 -12.97
CA GLU A 746 -73.17 -8.67 -12.50
C GLU A 746 -74.50 -9.35 -12.12
N ALA A 747 -74.81 -10.56 -12.60
CA ALA A 747 -76.10 -11.20 -12.33
C ALA A 747 -76.10 -12.13 -11.08
N LEU A 748 -74.97 -12.78 -10.77
CA LEU A 748 -74.88 -13.75 -9.65
C LEU A 748 -74.54 -13.06 -8.31
N SER A 749 -73.83 -11.93 -8.38
CA SER A 749 -73.50 -11.12 -7.19
C SER A 749 -74.73 -10.52 -6.51
N TRP A 750 -75.76 -10.13 -7.27
CA TRP A 750 -77.01 -9.59 -6.72
C TRP A 750 -77.79 -10.63 -5.92
N ILE A 751 -77.94 -11.86 -6.44
CA ILE A 751 -78.67 -12.93 -5.75
C ILE A 751 -77.92 -13.35 -4.47
N ALA A 752 -76.59 -13.48 -4.55
CA ALA A 752 -75.77 -13.88 -3.42
C ALA A 752 -75.71 -12.79 -2.32
N TRP A 753 -75.62 -11.51 -2.69
CA TRP A 753 -75.69 -10.40 -1.73
C TRP A 753 -77.08 -10.25 -1.11
N THR A 754 -78.14 -10.46 -1.88
CA THR A 754 -79.53 -10.40 -1.37
C THR A 754 -79.79 -11.55 -0.38
N LEU A 755 -79.29 -12.76 -0.66
CA LEU A 755 -79.39 -13.91 0.24
C LEU A 755 -78.52 -13.74 1.49
N PHE A 756 -77.33 -13.16 1.37
CA PHE A 756 -76.46 -12.88 2.51
C PHE A 756 -77.02 -11.77 3.41
N LEU A 757 -77.54 -10.68 2.85
CA LEU A 757 -78.24 -9.64 3.60
C LEU A 757 -79.53 -10.17 4.24
N ALA A 758 -80.33 -10.97 3.52
CA ALA A 758 -81.51 -11.62 4.09
C ALA A 758 -81.15 -12.55 5.26
N TRP A 759 -80.02 -13.26 5.17
CA TRP A 759 -79.53 -14.12 6.24
C TRP A 759 -79.02 -13.33 7.45
N VAL A 760 -78.23 -12.27 7.23
CA VAL A 760 -77.73 -11.40 8.30
C VAL A 760 -78.86 -10.62 8.97
N VAL A 761 -79.82 -10.09 8.20
CA VAL A 761 -81.02 -9.42 8.72
C VAL A 761 -81.90 -10.41 9.48
N SER A 762 -82.12 -11.63 8.97
CA SER A 762 -82.89 -12.68 9.66
C SER A 762 -82.20 -13.16 10.95
N ALA A 763 -80.87 -13.25 10.97
CA ALA A 763 -80.09 -13.60 12.16
C ALA A 763 -80.09 -12.47 13.22
N LEU A 764 -80.15 -11.21 12.79
CA LEU A 764 -80.30 -10.05 13.68
C LEU A 764 -81.74 -9.90 14.18
N TYR A 765 -82.75 -10.14 13.34
CA TYR A 765 -84.18 -10.06 13.70
C TYR A 765 -84.59 -11.17 14.68
N ARG A 766 -84.09 -12.40 14.50
CA ARG A 766 -84.27 -13.53 15.44
C ARG A 766 -83.73 -13.25 16.84
N LYS A 767 -82.84 -12.26 16.98
CA LYS A 767 -82.26 -11.86 18.26
C LYS A 767 -83.04 -10.73 18.94
N TRP A 768 -84.00 -10.10 18.24
CA TRP A 768 -84.73 -8.92 18.70
C TRP A 768 -86.21 -9.17 19.03
N ASP A 769 -86.90 -10.13 18.39
CA ASP A 769 -88.26 -10.51 18.77
C ASP A 769 -88.56 -12.01 18.50
N PRO A 770 -88.60 -12.87 19.54
CA PRO A 770 -88.77 -14.31 19.39
C PRO A 770 -90.23 -14.76 19.14
N VAL A 771 -91.23 -13.89 19.27
CA VAL A 771 -92.66 -14.30 19.27
C VAL A 771 -93.25 -14.39 17.85
N LEU A 772 -92.72 -13.65 16.87
CA LEU A 772 -93.17 -13.69 15.47
C LEU A 772 -92.51 -14.79 14.62
N ALA A 773 -91.44 -15.43 15.13
CA ALA A 773 -90.70 -16.44 14.39
C ALA A 773 -91.47 -17.76 14.19
N SER A 774 -92.45 -18.08 15.03
CA SER A 774 -93.26 -19.31 14.92
C SER A 774 -94.34 -19.26 13.84
N ALA A 775 -94.63 -18.09 13.26
CA ALA A 775 -95.61 -17.92 12.19
C ALA A 775 -95.02 -18.07 10.78
N LEU A 776 -93.69 -18.07 10.63
CA LEU A 776 -92.99 -18.19 9.35
C LEU A 776 -92.54 -19.62 9.00
N ASP A 777 -92.76 -20.59 9.90
CA ASP A 777 -92.43 -22.01 9.71
C ASP A 777 -93.63 -22.85 9.18
N ARG A 778 -94.67 -22.22 8.59
CA ARG A 778 -95.72 -22.92 7.82
C ARG A 778 -95.69 -22.54 6.35
#